data_AF-A0A7M7NSX9-F1
#
_entry.id   AF-A0A7M7NSX9-F1
#
_cell.length_a   1.000
_cell.length_b   1.000
_cell.length_c   1.000
_cell.angle_alpha   90.00
_cell.angle_beta   90.00
_cell.angle_gamma   90.00
#
_symmetry.space_group_name_H-M   'P 1'
#
loop_
_entity.id
_entity.type
_entity.pdbx_description
1 polymer ?
#
loop_
_entity_poly.entity_id
_entity_poly.type
_entity_poly.pdbx_seq_one_letter_code
_entity_poly.pdbx_strand_id
1 'polypeptide(L)'
;MLDEARAWVNRIQSSGGCNLMAALKKILKTKDIDSIVVVLGSCADQNSDVLVDYVSQTICGGRIPLHCIAFDCNNHLTNLSLRKLAEASDGRYHVYSSGAEEQIYTGTDITTLLREIKRAQDVINKIAEMRQGMMGDALVSILNEISLEVQKLPQSRFLPRPPNHAGALTIDEPASFIPKASHDWLLQNGLKAKRLTLYQVLAPNAFAPIEEFIPIIRKSVRSQTHEKAMTQFEWHDGSIKNVHVDPTLLYDYQKQLGAMVKLYERRIDWLSKDSRRLFGTITEKRVVILIDLSLSNVNYLVHIQHSVRLLLEQQLANKEAFNIIGFGSTARAWRPCLQEPTVANLQNAWKWVLGLECNGSRNFLAALRMALENEEDRKKQSVVGGLYLFTSGIPDQASDVICSFMEEASAGQSTKVHSILFNVDDYDNAEGANPGRYANITQTAECLRTLGHVTGGRFHWFRETGIIESDDIKLILCEMDKAVNYSQKCAMLVESVKRRSPKYDNKNTEDTKMLPMRPSSAKKALIAPKHTELSLARLQIQDNKEREERRTIAWRPSSASKKALVPTPPEPVVNPHRGNHLSKNSNEKEKKKRPTSAKKQPFYTENKNDVGTVYKQYPEGKKGGKKMVPHPSVPDREDIMTSNLWLKKYCLAKLRLDLSKLVSGPDCAHAKRHINTLNKTVSAKYCTIFPSVNIKGKVKHLQLQVHELLEYEQQVESVLRRYLRRLQWLLGASRRTFGTVVEKRVIVLVDTSGSMVTHMEDLKKDLVALIWDQFKRENISFNIVRFSADIEPWRPHIVEPTDANCNDAVRWVSSFVPAGNTCTLEALSEAFREKDVDAIYLLTDGKPDSSTSKVFREIAQVNTVRGVKVHTISFNCNDESANTFLRQLSAMCRGRYHRIFAGMDGDLAVHRLLESDFKDTDYPVLPTFESDDLRLLTAEIEQARHFLAQSRSFRELFGTTAKPHEKDKSRYERIATTNQKLQKT
;
A
#
# COMPACT_ATOMS: atom_id res chain seq x y z
N MET A 1 61.93 7.07 30.79
CA MET A 1 61.35 7.52 29.50
C MET A 1 60.70 8.89 29.59
N LEU A 2 59.59 9.11 30.31
CA LEU A 2 58.90 10.43 30.27
C LEU A 2 59.78 11.59 30.77
N ASP A 3 60.53 11.42 31.85
CA ASP A 3 61.46 12.45 32.33
C ASP A 3 62.70 12.62 31.43
N GLU A 4 63.13 11.55 30.76
CA GLU A 4 64.21 11.61 29.75
C GLU A 4 63.75 12.36 28.50
N ALA A 5 62.51 12.14 28.06
CA ALA A 5 61.87 12.87 26.97
C ALA A 5 61.68 14.35 27.34
N ARG A 6 61.22 14.66 28.56
CA ARG A 6 61.18 16.04 29.09
C ARG A 6 62.57 16.68 29.11
N ALA A 7 63.59 15.96 29.58
CA ALA A 7 64.97 16.43 29.58
C ALA A 7 65.59 16.54 28.18
N TRP A 8 65.07 15.81 27.18
CA TRP A 8 65.45 15.94 25.78
C TRP A 8 64.78 17.14 25.11
N VAL A 9 63.47 17.33 25.32
CA VAL A 9 62.72 18.51 24.84
C VAL A 9 63.34 19.81 25.38
N ASN A 10 63.71 19.84 26.65
CA ASN A 10 64.41 20.99 27.27
C ASN A 10 65.82 21.26 26.70
N ARG A 11 66.37 20.36 25.87
CA ARG A 11 67.66 20.52 25.18
C ARG A 11 67.52 20.83 23.68
N ILE A 12 66.31 20.91 23.14
CA ILE A 12 66.08 21.32 21.75
C ILE A 12 66.39 22.82 21.61
N GLN A 13 67.19 23.17 20.60
CA GLN A 13 67.50 24.54 20.23
C GLN A 13 67.17 24.75 18.74
N SER A 14 66.91 25.99 18.34
CA SER A 14 66.66 26.35 16.94
C SER A 14 67.92 26.17 16.09
N SER A 15 67.82 25.39 15.02
CA SER A 15 68.94 24.98 14.17
C SER A 15 68.90 25.53 12.73
N GLY A 16 68.01 26.49 12.46
CA GLY A 16 67.87 27.12 11.15
C GLY A 16 66.66 26.60 10.35
N GLY A 17 66.91 26.15 9.11
CA GLY A 17 65.88 25.74 8.14
C GLY A 17 65.02 24.54 8.55
N CYS A 18 63.87 24.40 7.91
CA CYS A 18 62.85 23.40 8.22
C CYS A 18 62.80 22.29 7.14
N ASN A 19 63.67 21.29 7.27
CA ASN A 19 63.72 20.15 6.35
C ASN A 19 62.70 19.05 6.72
N LEU A 20 61.43 19.35 6.47
CA LEU A 20 60.32 18.42 6.72
C LEU A 20 60.43 17.12 5.89
N MET A 21 60.91 17.21 4.65
CA MET A 21 61.05 16.03 3.77
C MET A 21 62.02 14.99 4.35
N ALA A 22 63.13 15.41 4.95
CA ALA A 22 64.06 14.49 5.61
C ALA A 22 63.45 13.84 6.87
N ALA A 23 62.64 14.59 7.64
CA ALA A 23 61.92 14.07 8.79
C ALA A 23 60.89 13.00 8.37
N LEU A 24 60.05 13.31 7.37
CA LEU A 24 59.05 12.38 6.81
C LEU A 24 59.70 11.09 6.27
N LYS A 25 60.78 11.21 5.49
CA LYS A 25 61.56 10.06 4.96
C LYS A 25 62.18 9.17 6.05
N LYS A 26 62.37 9.69 7.26
CA LYS A 26 62.91 8.93 8.41
C LYS A 26 61.81 8.29 9.24
N ILE A 27 60.75 9.03 9.57
CA ILE A 27 59.67 8.56 10.44
C ILE A 27 58.76 7.53 9.76
N LEU A 28 58.48 7.67 8.45
CA LEU A 28 57.67 6.71 7.67
C LEU A 28 58.38 5.37 7.42
N LYS A 29 59.65 5.21 7.84
CA LYS A 29 60.39 3.93 7.82
C LYS A 29 60.34 3.20 9.15
N THR A 30 59.85 3.85 10.21
CA THR A 30 59.68 3.24 11.53
C THR A 30 58.45 2.36 11.52
N LYS A 31 58.57 1.13 12.05
CA LYS A 31 57.44 0.21 12.21
C LYS A 31 56.69 0.51 13.51
N ASP A 32 55.47 -0.02 13.61
CA ASP A 32 54.66 0.02 14.84
C ASP A 32 54.28 1.45 15.30
N ILE A 33 53.83 2.29 14.35
CA ILE A 33 53.31 3.65 14.59
C ILE A 33 51.84 3.74 14.14
N ASP A 34 50.95 4.10 15.06
CA ASP A 34 49.51 4.28 14.78
C ASP A 34 49.14 5.65 14.22
N SER A 35 49.93 6.69 14.48
CA SER A 35 49.72 8.07 13.99
C SER A 35 51.00 8.91 14.09
N ILE A 36 51.11 9.95 13.27
CA ILE A 36 52.24 10.88 13.29
C ILE A 36 51.73 12.30 13.54
N VAL A 37 52.37 13.02 14.46
CA VAL A 37 52.09 14.44 14.73
C VAL A 37 53.23 15.31 14.22
N VAL A 38 52.93 16.26 13.35
CA VAL A 38 53.86 17.25 12.79
C VAL A 38 53.51 18.62 13.35
N VAL A 39 54.46 19.26 14.06
CA VAL A 39 54.31 20.62 14.59
C VAL A 39 55.32 21.53 13.91
N LEU A 40 54.86 22.57 13.21
CA LEU A 40 55.73 23.57 12.57
C LEU A 40 55.39 24.98 13.07
N GLY A 41 56.42 25.77 13.37
CA GLY A 41 56.32 27.23 13.56
C GLY A 41 56.83 28.07 12.37
N SER A 42 57.41 27.43 11.37
CA SER A 42 58.00 28.09 10.19
C SER A 42 57.66 27.34 8.89
N CYS A 43 57.87 27.98 7.74
CA CYS A 43 57.70 27.34 6.45
C CYS A 43 58.73 26.22 6.26
N ALA A 44 58.32 25.08 5.72
CA ALA A 44 59.23 24.03 5.27
C ALA A 44 60.10 24.54 4.10
N ASP A 45 61.35 24.08 4.01
CA ASP A 45 62.26 24.47 2.92
C ASP A 45 61.91 23.78 1.58
N GLN A 46 60.98 22.83 1.59
CA GLN A 46 60.54 22.07 0.41
C GLN A 46 59.18 22.55 -0.10
N ASN A 47 59.00 22.48 -1.43
CA ASN A 47 57.71 22.77 -2.07
C ASN A 47 56.60 21.84 -1.52
N SER A 48 55.44 22.41 -1.23
CA SER A 48 54.33 21.73 -0.57
C SER A 48 53.68 20.66 -1.44
N ASP A 49 53.56 20.87 -2.74
CA ASP A 49 53.00 19.85 -3.63
C ASP A 49 53.92 18.60 -3.69
N VAL A 50 55.25 18.80 -3.65
CA VAL A 50 56.24 17.69 -3.58
C VAL A 50 56.17 16.94 -2.24
N LEU A 51 55.86 17.63 -1.14
CA LEU A 51 55.62 17.00 0.16
C LEU A 51 54.32 16.19 0.16
N VAL A 52 53.24 16.74 -0.42
CA VAL A 52 51.93 16.07 -0.53
C VAL A 52 52.01 14.84 -1.43
N ASP A 53 52.63 14.95 -2.61
CA ASP A 53 52.83 13.82 -3.52
C ASP A 53 53.64 12.69 -2.86
N TYR A 54 54.72 13.03 -2.17
CA TYR A 54 55.54 12.05 -1.46
C TYR A 54 54.76 11.32 -0.36
N VAL A 55 53.98 12.05 0.45
CA VAL A 55 53.12 11.47 1.49
C VAL A 55 52.03 10.58 0.87
N SER A 56 51.35 11.07 -0.17
CA SER A 56 50.28 10.35 -0.87
C SER A 56 50.77 9.04 -1.50
N GLN A 57 51.96 9.06 -2.14
CA GLN A 57 52.58 7.86 -2.72
C GLN A 57 53.06 6.88 -1.65
N THR A 58 53.64 7.37 -0.54
CA THR A 58 54.23 6.50 0.50
C THR A 58 53.16 5.88 1.41
N ILE A 59 52.02 6.54 1.60
CA ILE A 59 50.89 6.04 2.41
C ILE A 59 49.90 5.22 1.57
N CYS A 60 50.07 5.15 0.24
CA CYS A 60 49.20 4.38 -0.65
C CYS A 60 49.22 2.87 -0.30
N GLY A 61 48.20 2.40 0.41
CA GLY A 61 48.08 1.03 0.94
C GLY A 61 48.26 0.87 2.46
N GLY A 62 48.59 1.95 3.20
CA GLY A 62 48.70 1.97 4.66
C GLY A 62 47.70 2.95 5.31
N ARG A 63 47.48 2.81 6.63
CA ARG A 63 46.57 3.68 7.43
C ARG A 63 47.31 4.38 8.58
N ILE A 64 48.26 5.26 8.27
CA ILE A 64 48.94 6.10 9.29
C ILE A 64 48.55 7.57 9.06
N PRO A 65 47.64 8.15 9.87
CA PRO A 65 47.23 9.54 9.73
C PRO A 65 48.32 10.52 10.17
N LEU A 66 48.46 11.62 9.42
CA LEU A 66 49.39 12.72 9.70
C LEU A 66 48.62 13.91 10.30
N HIS A 67 48.68 14.08 11.61
CA HIS A 67 48.10 15.23 12.29
C HIS A 67 49.06 16.43 12.20
N CYS A 68 48.65 17.51 11.55
CA CYS A 68 49.46 18.70 11.34
C CYS A 68 49.03 19.84 12.25
N ILE A 69 49.99 20.46 12.94
CA ILE A 69 49.80 21.60 13.83
C ILE A 69 50.66 22.77 13.34
N ALA A 70 50.02 23.86 12.95
CA ALA A 70 50.69 25.15 12.76
C ALA A 70 50.74 25.86 14.12
N PHE A 71 51.95 26.10 14.64
CA PHE A 71 52.18 26.72 15.94
C PHE A 71 52.80 28.11 15.77
N ASP A 72 51.99 29.14 15.99
CA ASP A 72 52.30 30.56 15.83
C ASP A 72 52.85 30.96 14.44
N CYS A 73 52.40 30.23 13.42
CA CYS A 73 52.89 30.39 12.05
C CYS A 73 51.99 31.36 11.25
N ASN A 74 52.40 32.62 11.16
CA ASN A 74 51.64 33.66 10.43
C ASN A 74 51.70 33.54 8.88
N ASN A 75 52.37 32.53 8.33
CA ASN A 75 52.48 32.34 6.88
C ASN A 75 51.30 31.52 6.33
N HIS A 76 50.40 32.17 5.60
CA HIS A 76 49.22 31.54 5.01
C HIS A 76 49.54 30.35 4.08
N LEU A 77 50.65 30.41 3.33
CA LEU A 77 51.06 29.31 2.43
C LEU A 77 51.49 28.07 3.23
N THR A 78 52.18 28.25 4.36
CA THR A 78 52.55 27.15 5.26
C THR A 78 51.31 26.50 5.87
N ASN A 79 50.35 27.31 6.33
CA ASN A 79 49.07 26.83 6.87
C ASN A 79 48.29 26.00 5.83
N LEU A 80 48.13 26.51 4.60
CA LEU A 80 47.50 25.76 3.50
C LEU A 80 48.24 24.45 3.18
N SER A 81 49.57 24.47 3.22
CA SER A 81 50.39 23.29 2.90
C SER A 81 50.27 22.19 3.96
N LEU A 82 50.30 22.57 5.24
CA LEU A 82 50.07 21.66 6.36
C LEU A 82 48.65 21.09 6.36
N ARG A 83 47.66 21.89 5.96
CA ARG A 83 46.29 21.44 5.80
C ARG A 83 46.17 20.39 4.68
N LYS A 84 46.71 20.67 3.48
CA LYS A 84 46.77 19.69 2.38
C LYS A 84 47.46 18.38 2.80
N LEU A 85 48.55 18.47 3.58
CA LEU A 85 49.29 17.31 4.09
C LEU A 85 48.46 16.45 5.06
N ALA A 86 47.69 17.08 5.95
CA ALA A 86 46.76 16.37 6.82
C ALA A 86 45.64 15.71 5.99
N GLU A 87 44.99 16.48 5.09
CA GLU A 87 43.90 16.00 4.22
C GLU A 87 44.35 14.81 3.34
N ALA A 88 45.58 14.81 2.81
CA ALA A 88 46.15 13.73 2.00
C ALA A 88 46.45 12.42 2.75
N SER A 89 46.30 12.39 4.08
CA SER A 89 46.59 11.23 4.94
C SER A 89 45.43 10.82 5.85
N ASP A 90 44.23 11.41 5.66
CA ASP A 90 43.09 11.29 6.60
C ASP A 90 43.43 11.77 8.03
N GLY A 91 44.34 12.75 8.12
CA GLY A 91 44.81 13.37 9.35
C GLY A 91 43.99 14.61 9.75
N ARG A 92 44.38 15.23 10.87
CA ARG A 92 43.71 16.45 11.40
C ARG A 92 44.63 17.66 11.31
N TYR A 93 44.09 18.80 10.91
CA TYR A 93 44.81 20.07 10.87
C TYR A 93 44.40 20.97 12.05
N HIS A 94 45.38 21.51 12.76
CA HIS A 94 45.20 22.41 13.91
C HIS A 94 46.04 23.67 13.74
N VAL A 95 45.51 24.81 14.21
CA VAL A 95 46.23 26.09 14.24
C VAL A 95 46.19 26.65 15.65
N TYR A 96 47.37 27.02 16.14
CA TYR A 96 47.54 27.87 17.31
C TYR A 96 48.24 29.14 16.85
N SER A 97 47.70 30.31 17.20
CA SER A 97 48.34 31.61 16.97
C SER A 97 48.17 32.46 18.21
N SER A 98 49.25 33.12 18.65
CA SER A 98 49.23 34.03 19.80
C SER A 98 48.76 35.44 19.42
N GLY A 99 48.83 35.79 18.13
CA GLY A 99 48.55 37.14 17.62
C GLY A 99 47.35 37.26 16.66
N ALA A 100 46.75 36.16 16.20
CA ALA A 100 45.65 36.18 15.23
C ALA A 100 44.58 35.11 15.52
N GLU A 101 43.61 35.44 16.38
CA GLU A 101 42.50 34.54 16.75
C GLU A 101 41.71 34.02 15.54
N GLU A 102 41.57 34.83 14.48
CA GLU A 102 40.88 34.44 13.25
C GLU A 102 41.46 33.17 12.59
N GLN A 103 42.77 32.95 12.73
CA GLN A 103 43.44 31.79 12.13
C GLN A 103 43.14 30.49 12.88
N ILE A 104 42.83 30.57 14.19
CA ILE A 104 42.50 29.41 15.04
C ILE A 104 41.23 28.73 14.52
N TYR A 105 40.26 29.52 14.02
CA TYR A 105 39.02 29.01 13.42
C TYR A 105 39.21 28.22 12.11
N THR A 106 40.43 28.11 11.57
CA THR A 106 40.72 27.34 10.34
C THR A 106 41.05 25.87 10.59
N GLY A 107 41.21 25.43 11.85
CA GLY A 107 41.47 24.04 12.21
C GLY A 107 40.31 23.08 11.90
N THR A 108 40.59 21.82 11.60
CA THR A 108 39.59 20.80 11.18
C THR A 108 38.49 20.60 12.22
N ASP A 109 38.84 20.48 13.50
CA ASP A 109 37.87 20.22 14.56
C ASP A 109 37.04 21.48 14.90
N ILE A 110 37.66 22.66 14.87
CA ILE A 110 36.98 23.95 15.12
C ILE A 110 36.06 24.34 13.96
N THR A 111 36.48 24.20 12.70
CA THR A 111 35.62 24.41 11.53
C THR A 111 34.42 23.45 11.52
N THR A 112 34.59 22.23 12.02
CA THR A 112 33.51 21.25 12.15
C THR A 112 32.52 21.65 13.26
N LEU A 113 33.01 22.07 14.42
CA LEU A 113 32.19 22.64 15.50
C LEU A 113 31.42 23.89 15.05
N LEU A 114 32.07 24.84 14.36
CA LEU A 114 31.41 26.05 13.85
C LEU A 114 30.32 25.73 12.81
N ARG A 115 30.55 24.74 11.94
CA ARG A 115 29.54 24.26 10.98
C ARG A 115 28.31 23.70 11.69
N GLU A 116 28.52 22.95 12.78
CA GLU A 116 27.44 22.35 13.55
C GLU A 116 26.70 23.37 14.43
N ILE A 117 27.41 24.34 15.02
CA ILE A 117 26.82 25.50 15.72
C ILE A 117 25.93 26.30 14.76
N LYS A 118 26.40 26.55 13.53
CA LYS A 118 25.61 27.25 12.51
C LYS A 118 24.35 26.47 12.14
N ARG A 119 24.45 25.15 11.91
CA ARG A 119 23.28 24.27 11.69
C ARG A 119 22.28 24.33 12.85
N ALA A 120 22.76 24.29 14.10
CA ALA A 120 21.91 24.41 15.28
C ALA A 120 21.23 25.78 15.37
N GLN A 121 21.92 26.87 15.03
CA GLN A 121 21.35 28.22 14.95
C GLN A 121 20.30 28.34 13.83
N ASP A 122 20.56 27.78 12.64
CA ASP A 122 19.59 27.72 11.54
C ASP A 122 18.33 26.95 11.94
N VAL A 123 18.47 25.84 12.70
CA VAL A 123 17.34 25.08 13.27
C VAL A 123 16.59 25.89 14.34
N ILE A 124 17.29 26.57 15.25
CA ILE A 124 16.66 27.41 16.28
C ILE A 124 15.88 28.58 15.65
N ASN A 125 16.43 29.22 14.61
CA ASN A 125 15.76 30.27 13.87
C ASN A 125 14.51 29.74 13.15
N LYS A 126 14.61 28.60 12.45
CA LYS A 126 13.47 27.92 11.83
C LYS A 126 12.39 27.53 12.86
N ILE A 127 12.76 27.11 14.07
CA ILE A 127 11.81 26.83 15.17
C ILE A 127 11.13 28.12 15.68
N ALA A 128 11.85 29.26 15.71
CA ALA A 128 11.27 30.55 16.06
C ALA A 128 10.28 31.04 14.98
N GLU A 129 10.60 30.87 13.70
CA GLU A 129 9.71 31.17 12.56
C GLU A 129 8.46 30.26 12.56
N MET A 130 8.62 28.96 12.79
CA MET A 130 7.50 28.01 12.97
C MET A 130 6.53 28.44 14.08
N ARG A 131 7.04 28.97 15.19
CA ARG A 131 6.19 29.49 16.29
C ARG A 131 5.41 30.75 15.93
N GLN A 132 5.82 31.48 14.88
CA GLN A 132 5.13 32.68 14.40
C GLN A 132 4.12 32.40 13.29
N GLY A 133 3.97 31.14 12.84
CA GLY A 133 2.92 30.73 11.91
C GLY A 133 3.08 31.22 10.47
N MET A 134 4.23 31.83 10.13
CA MET A 134 4.57 32.24 8.77
C MET A 134 5.49 31.18 8.16
N MET A 135 4.96 30.33 7.27
CA MET A 135 5.63 29.53 6.21
C MET A 135 4.82 28.25 5.91
N GLY A 136 3.95 28.30 4.90
CA GLY A 136 3.25 27.09 4.41
C GLY A 136 4.15 26.18 3.57
N ASP A 137 5.05 26.77 2.76
CA ASP A 137 5.76 26.05 1.70
C ASP A 137 7.18 25.58 2.08
N ALA A 138 7.85 26.25 3.02
CA ALA A 138 9.20 25.85 3.46
C ALA A 138 9.22 24.51 4.23
N LEU A 139 8.07 24.09 4.79
CA LEU A 139 7.93 22.85 5.55
C LEU A 139 8.33 21.62 4.72
N VAL A 140 7.99 21.61 3.43
CA VAL A 140 8.21 20.48 2.51
C VAL A 140 9.69 20.35 2.15
N SER A 141 10.39 21.47 1.94
CA SER A 141 11.83 21.44 1.65
C SER A 141 12.63 20.96 2.86
N ILE A 142 12.27 21.40 4.07
CA ILE A 142 12.94 21.00 5.32
C ILE A 142 12.65 19.53 5.66
N LEU A 143 11.42 19.05 5.45
CA LEU A 143 11.10 17.62 5.60
C LEU A 143 11.90 16.75 4.63
N ASN A 144 12.04 17.16 3.37
CA ASN A 144 12.87 16.43 2.39
C ASN A 144 14.37 16.46 2.76
N GLU A 145 14.90 17.60 3.20
CA GLU A 145 16.31 17.76 3.57
C GLU A 145 16.65 16.95 4.83
N ILE A 146 15.76 16.93 5.83
CA ILE A 146 15.88 16.07 7.01
C ILE A 146 15.74 14.59 6.63
N SER A 147 14.77 14.21 5.77
CA SER A 147 14.65 12.83 5.30
C SER A 147 15.89 12.37 4.51
N LEU A 148 16.49 13.23 3.69
CA LEU A 148 17.70 12.94 2.93
C LEU A 148 18.97 12.86 3.78
N GLU A 149 19.08 13.59 4.89
CA GLU A 149 20.18 13.42 5.86
C GLU A 149 19.95 12.19 6.76
N VAL A 150 18.71 11.92 7.20
CA VAL A 150 18.35 10.77 8.03
C VAL A 150 18.52 9.44 7.26
N GLN A 151 18.19 9.41 5.96
CA GLN A 151 18.44 8.25 5.09
C GLN A 151 19.92 7.89 4.90
N LYS A 152 20.87 8.82 5.15
CA LYS A 152 22.32 8.56 5.06
C LYS A 152 22.90 7.95 6.34
N LEU A 153 22.12 7.87 7.41
CA LEU A 153 22.55 7.37 8.72
C LEU A 153 21.92 6.00 8.98
N PRO A 154 22.70 4.97 9.41
CA PRO A 154 22.13 3.67 9.75
C PRO A 154 21.09 3.82 10.88
N GLN A 155 19.85 3.40 10.61
CA GLN A 155 18.73 3.53 11.56
C GLN A 155 18.96 2.80 12.90
N SER A 156 19.91 1.86 12.94
CA SER A 156 20.40 1.22 14.18
C SER A 156 21.01 2.17 15.21
N ARG A 157 21.28 3.45 14.88
CA ARG A 157 21.67 4.49 15.86
C ARG A 157 20.52 5.37 16.37
N PHE A 158 19.32 5.32 15.77
CA PHE A 158 18.25 6.27 16.10
C PHE A 158 17.26 5.78 17.16
N LEU A 159 17.24 4.50 17.49
CA LEU A 159 16.44 4.01 18.60
C LEU A 159 17.16 4.35 19.93
N PRO A 160 16.61 5.25 20.77
CA PRO A 160 17.24 5.56 22.05
C PRO A 160 17.22 4.30 22.92
N ARG A 161 18.40 3.92 23.44
CA ARG A 161 18.50 2.80 24.38
C ARG A 161 17.58 3.07 25.57
N PRO A 162 16.68 2.13 25.93
CA PRO A 162 15.77 2.33 27.05
C PRO A 162 16.53 2.66 28.35
N PRO A 163 16.05 3.60 29.16
CA PRO A 163 16.70 3.96 30.42
C PRO A 163 16.79 2.72 31.33
N ASN A 164 17.91 2.56 32.03
CA ASN A 164 18.22 1.40 32.87
C ASN A 164 18.11 0.02 32.18
N HIS A 165 18.21 -0.09 30.85
CA HIS A 165 18.14 -1.37 30.11
C HIS A 165 18.88 -2.51 30.82
N ALA A 166 20.20 -2.38 31.00
CA ALA A 166 21.06 -3.40 31.61
C ALA A 166 20.98 -3.51 33.15
N GLY A 167 20.10 -2.76 33.81
CA GLY A 167 19.94 -2.80 35.27
C GLY A 167 19.33 -4.11 35.77
N ALA A 168 19.36 -4.33 37.09
CA ALA A 168 18.59 -5.38 37.75
C ALA A 168 17.08 -5.22 37.48
N LEU A 169 16.30 -6.30 37.57
CA LEU A 169 14.85 -6.24 37.42
C LEU A 169 14.21 -5.58 38.65
N THR A 170 13.28 -4.67 38.43
CA THR A 170 12.36 -4.18 39.45
C THR A 170 11.08 -4.98 39.31
N ILE A 171 10.94 -6.04 40.09
CA ILE A 171 9.76 -6.92 40.04
C ILE A 171 8.61 -6.22 40.76
N ASP A 172 7.51 -5.98 40.07
CA ASP A 172 6.30 -5.43 40.67
C ASP A 172 5.73 -6.45 41.67
N GLU A 173 5.32 -5.99 42.86
CA GLU A 173 4.70 -6.87 43.84
C GLU A 173 3.43 -7.53 43.26
N PRO A 174 3.13 -8.81 43.63
CA PRO A 174 1.89 -9.49 43.27
C PRO A 174 0.63 -8.72 43.66
N ALA A 175 0.16 -7.84 42.76
CA ALA A 175 -1.13 -7.19 42.93
C ALA A 175 -2.20 -8.27 43.09
N SER A 176 -3.12 -8.07 44.05
CA SER A 176 -4.28 -8.96 44.29
C SER A 176 -5.25 -9.06 43.10
N PHE A 177 -4.97 -8.34 42.02
CA PHE A 177 -5.65 -8.35 40.75
C PHE A 177 -5.18 -9.53 39.87
N ILE A 178 -6.01 -10.58 39.78
CA ILE A 178 -5.80 -11.68 38.82
C ILE A 178 -6.10 -11.18 37.40
N PRO A 179 -5.10 -11.15 36.48
CA PRO A 179 -5.32 -10.67 35.11
C PRO A 179 -6.24 -11.63 34.32
N LYS A 180 -7.17 -11.07 33.54
CA LYS A 180 -8.07 -11.80 32.65
C LYS A 180 -7.85 -11.39 31.19
N ALA A 181 -7.96 -12.33 30.26
CA ALA A 181 -8.01 -12.06 28.83
C ALA A 181 -9.23 -11.18 28.49
N SER A 182 -9.21 -10.47 27.36
CA SER A 182 -10.30 -9.54 27.03
C SER A 182 -11.63 -10.26 26.79
N HIS A 183 -11.58 -11.49 26.26
CA HIS A 183 -12.74 -12.38 26.17
C HIS A 183 -13.41 -12.60 27.55
N ASP A 184 -12.65 -13.10 28.52
CA ASP A 184 -13.19 -13.48 29.84
C ASP A 184 -13.56 -12.24 30.68
N TRP A 185 -12.87 -11.12 30.46
CA TRP A 185 -13.25 -9.83 31.02
C TRP A 185 -14.59 -9.34 30.45
N LEU A 186 -14.87 -9.55 29.15
CA LEU A 186 -16.15 -9.25 28.51
C LEU A 186 -17.28 -10.21 28.94
N LEU A 187 -17.00 -11.44 29.36
CA LEU A 187 -18.03 -12.30 29.98
C LEU A 187 -18.61 -11.69 31.27
N GLN A 188 -17.90 -10.75 31.91
CA GLN A 188 -18.32 -10.06 33.14
C GLN A 188 -18.67 -8.57 32.90
N ASN A 189 -18.09 -7.95 31.87
CA ASN A 189 -18.20 -6.50 31.59
C ASN A 189 -18.71 -6.16 30.18
N GLY A 190 -19.09 -7.14 29.37
CA GLY A 190 -19.80 -6.93 28.10
C GLY A 190 -21.23 -6.43 28.33
N LEU A 191 -21.84 -5.86 27.29
CA LEU A 191 -23.21 -5.32 27.32
C LEU A 191 -24.22 -6.40 27.67
N LYS A 192 -24.03 -7.63 27.15
CA LYS A 192 -24.88 -8.80 27.50
C LYS A 192 -24.76 -9.17 28.97
N ALA A 193 -23.55 -9.15 29.54
CA ALA A 193 -23.30 -9.49 30.95
C ALA A 193 -23.91 -8.45 31.90
N LYS A 194 -23.83 -7.16 31.55
CA LYS A 194 -24.46 -6.06 32.30
C LYS A 194 -25.96 -5.88 32.04
N ARG A 195 -26.58 -6.73 31.21
CA ARG A 195 -28.00 -6.63 30.77
C ARG A 195 -28.34 -5.32 30.01
N LEU A 196 -27.34 -4.71 29.38
CA LEU A 196 -27.41 -3.43 28.64
C LEU A 196 -27.57 -3.62 27.13
N THR A 197 -28.02 -4.78 26.65
CA THR A 197 -28.40 -4.89 25.23
C THR A 197 -29.72 -4.18 25.00
N LEU A 198 -29.82 -3.40 23.92
CA LEU A 198 -31.02 -2.61 23.62
C LEU A 198 -32.30 -3.48 23.61
N TYR A 199 -32.21 -4.68 23.06
CA TYR A 199 -33.33 -5.62 23.02
C TYR A 199 -33.77 -6.12 24.40
N GLN A 200 -32.85 -6.26 25.37
CA GLN A 200 -33.22 -6.60 26.76
C GLN A 200 -33.92 -5.44 27.47
N VAL A 201 -33.46 -4.20 27.22
CA VAL A 201 -34.06 -2.98 27.81
C VAL A 201 -35.43 -2.69 27.22
N LEU A 202 -35.63 -2.92 25.92
CA LEU A 202 -36.91 -2.72 25.26
C LEU A 202 -37.89 -3.89 25.42
N ALA A 203 -37.42 -5.10 25.77
CA ALA A 203 -38.26 -6.31 25.81
C ALA A 203 -39.53 -6.19 26.69
N PRO A 204 -39.51 -5.57 27.88
CA PRO A 204 -40.73 -5.41 28.70
C PRO A 204 -41.82 -4.57 28.02
N ASN A 205 -41.44 -3.70 27.07
CA ASN A 205 -42.31 -2.75 26.39
C ASN A 205 -42.50 -3.08 24.89
N ALA A 206 -42.07 -4.27 24.44
CA ALA A 206 -42.07 -4.67 23.03
C ALA A 206 -43.10 -5.76 22.74
N PHE A 207 -44.17 -5.40 22.03
CA PHE A 207 -45.29 -6.26 21.70
C PHE A 207 -45.21 -6.78 20.26
N ALA A 208 -45.51 -8.05 20.04
CA ALA A 208 -45.62 -8.60 18.69
C ALA A 208 -46.92 -8.10 18.01
N PRO A 209 -46.89 -7.72 16.72
CA PRO A 209 -48.11 -7.39 15.99
C PRO A 209 -48.94 -8.66 15.77
N ILE A 210 -50.13 -8.70 16.38
CA ILE A 210 -51.07 -9.80 16.19
C ILE A 210 -51.86 -9.54 14.90
N GLU A 211 -51.79 -10.48 13.95
CA GLU A 211 -52.67 -10.58 12.79
C GLU A 211 -53.65 -11.72 13.01
N GLU A 212 -54.94 -11.42 13.11
CA GLU A 212 -55.99 -12.41 13.31
C GLU A 212 -56.94 -12.42 12.11
N PHE A 213 -57.19 -13.60 11.55
CA PHE A 213 -58.09 -13.75 10.40
C PHE A 213 -59.54 -13.87 10.88
N ILE A 214 -60.35 -12.85 10.63
CA ILE A 214 -61.75 -12.83 11.06
C ILE A 214 -62.61 -13.44 9.94
N PRO A 215 -63.19 -14.66 10.12
CA PRO A 215 -63.81 -15.40 9.01
C PRO A 215 -65.03 -14.70 8.41
N ILE A 216 -65.78 -13.97 9.24
CA ILE A 216 -67.03 -13.29 8.88
C ILE A 216 -66.80 -12.18 7.83
N ILE A 217 -65.66 -11.47 7.92
CA ILE A 217 -65.28 -10.40 6.98
C ILE A 217 -64.26 -10.84 5.93
N ARG A 218 -63.84 -12.12 5.94
CA ARG A 218 -62.83 -12.71 5.05
C ARG A 218 -61.55 -11.87 4.92
N LYS A 219 -61.12 -11.23 6.01
CA LYS A 219 -59.96 -10.33 6.06
C LYS A 219 -59.11 -10.63 7.29
N SER A 220 -57.80 -10.65 7.11
CA SER A 220 -56.84 -10.53 8.21
C SER A 220 -56.92 -9.12 8.78
N VAL A 221 -57.15 -9.01 10.08
CA VAL A 221 -57.18 -7.74 10.79
C VAL A 221 -55.94 -7.64 11.66
N ARG A 222 -55.22 -6.52 11.53
CA ARG A 222 -54.07 -6.19 12.38
C ARG A 222 -54.56 -5.56 13.67
N SER A 223 -53.99 -5.97 14.79
CA SER A 223 -54.21 -5.34 16.09
C SER A 223 -53.93 -3.83 16.02
N GLN A 224 -54.93 -3.01 16.34
CA GLN A 224 -54.81 -1.55 16.45
C GLN A 224 -54.22 -1.14 17.81
N THR A 225 -53.00 -1.57 18.11
CA THR A 225 -52.22 -0.95 19.21
C THR A 225 -52.05 0.53 18.90
N HIS A 226 -52.59 1.42 19.76
CA HIS A 226 -52.72 2.86 19.52
C HIS A 226 -51.53 3.49 18.77
N GLU A 227 -51.75 3.90 17.50
CA GLU A 227 -50.73 4.50 16.61
C GLU A 227 -50.00 5.71 17.22
N LYS A 228 -50.65 6.38 18.19
CA LYS A 228 -50.15 7.58 18.88
C LYS A 228 -49.15 7.30 20.01
N ALA A 229 -49.00 6.05 20.48
CA ALA A 229 -48.23 5.73 21.70
C ALA A 229 -47.14 4.65 21.54
N MET A 230 -47.08 3.96 20.39
CA MET A 230 -46.10 2.91 20.11
C MET A 230 -45.40 3.13 18.77
N THR A 231 -44.13 2.74 18.69
CA THR A 231 -43.28 2.86 17.50
C THR A 231 -42.90 1.46 16.99
N GLN A 232 -42.99 1.24 15.68
CA GLN A 232 -42.52 0.00 15.06
C GLN A 232 -40.99 -0.03 15.04
N PHE A 233 -40.41 -1.15 15.49
CA PHE A 233 -38.97 -1.32 15.60
C PHE A 233 -38.56 -2.73 15.16
N GLU A 234 -37.48 -2.81 14.38
CA GLU A 234 -36.91 -4.08 13.92
C GLU A 234 -36.07 -4.74 15.03
N TRP A 235 -36.46 -5.96 15.37
CA TRP A 235 -35.84 -6.77 16.41
C TRP A 235 -34.62 -7.55 15.87
N HIS A 236 -33.86 -8.20 16.75
CA HIS A 236 -32.61 -8.87 16.37
C HIS A 236 -32.78 -10.13 15.50
N ASP A 237 -34.02 -10.63 15.37
CA ASP A 237 -34.45 -11.76 14.54
C ASP A 237 -35.08 -11.29 13.21
N GLY A 238 -35.08 -9.98 12.92
CA GLY A 238 -35.75 -9.38 11.76
C GLY A 238 -37.27 -9.23 11.91
N SER A 239 -37.86 -9.64 13.04
CA SER A 239 -39.28 -9.38 13.32
C SER A 239 -39.52 -7.91 13.64
N ILE A 240 -40.67 -7.38 13.21
CA ILE A 240 -41.10 -6.02 13.59
C ILE A 240 -41.94 -6.12 14.87
N LYS A 241 -41.58 -5.35 15.89
CA LYS A 241 -42.34 -5.25 17.15
C LYS A 241 -42.83 -3.82 17.38
N ASN A 242 -44.00 -3.69 17.99
CA ASN A 242 -44.55 -2.42 18.45
C ASN A 242 -43.98 -2.14 19.83
N VAL A 243 -43.11 -1.13 19.94
CA VAL A 243 -42.41 -0.78 21.17
C VAL A 243 -43.03 0.48 21.77
N HIS A 244 -43.44 0.41 23.05
CA HIS A 244 -43.72 1.61 23.82
C HIS A 244 -42.40 2.23 24.30
N VAL A 245 -42.21 3.50 23.99
CA VAL A 245 -40.94 4.20 24.20
C VAL A 245 -41.12 5.25 25.30
N ASP A 246 -40.50 5.00 26.45
CA ASP A 246 -40.35 5.98 27.53
C ASP A 246 -39.04 6.76 27.33
N PRO A 247 -39.08 8.08 27.10
CA PRO A 247 -37.89 8.91 26.94
C PRO A 247 -36.97 8.91 28.17
N THR A 248 -37.50 8.72 29.39
CA THR A 248 -36.71 8.75 30.63
C THR A 248 -35.87 7.48 30.77
N LEU A 249 -36.49 6.31 30.59
CA LEU A 249 -35.81 5.01 30.50
C LEU A 249 -34.70 5.01 29.43
N LEU A 250 -34.98 5.61 28.26
CA LEU A 250 -33.98 5.72 27.19
C LEU A 250 -32.83 6.67 27.53
N TYR A 251 -33.09 7.76 28.26
CA TYR A 251 -32.04 8.68 28.70
C TYR A 251 -31.09 8.02 29.71
N ASP A 252 -31.63 7.34 30.73
CA ASP A 252 -30.82 6.59 31.69
C ASP A 252 -30.05 5.44 31.03
N TYR A 253 -30.65 4.76 30.07
CA TYR A 253 -29.97 3.75 29.25
C TYR A 253 -28.78 4.34 28.46
N GLN A 254 -28.94 5.51 27.83
CA GLN A 254 -27.82 6.17 27.14
C GLN A 254 -26.71 6.59 28.11
N LYS A 255 -27.04 7.07 29.31
CA LYS A 255 -26.07 7.39 30.37
C LYS A 255 -25.29 6.15 30.80
N GLN A 256 -25.96 5.00 30.94
CA GLN A 256 -25.32 3.72 31.25
C GLN A 256 -24.43 3.22 30.10
N LEU A 257 -24.87 3.33 28.84
CA LEU A 257 -24.03 3.02 27.67
C LEU A 257 -22.78 3.90 27.62
N GLY A 258 -22.90 5.21 27.86
CA GLY A 258 -21.76 6.14 27.91
C GLY A 258 -20.75 5.79 29.02
N ALA A 259 -21.22 5.30 30.17
CA ALA A 259 -20.35 4.79 31.23
C ALA A 259 -19.61 3.49 30.81
N MET A 260 -20.28 2.59 30.08
CA MET A 260 -19.66 1.38 29.54
C MET A 260 -18.60 1.68 28.46
N VAL A 261 -18.86 2.64 27.56
CA VAL A 261 -17.87 3.08 26.56
C VAL A 261 -16.61 3.61 27.25
N LYS A 262 -16.74 4.44 28.30
CA LYS A 262 -15.60 4.90 29.11
C LYS A 262 -14.86 3.76 29.82
N LEU A 263 -15.57 2.70 30.23
CA LEU A 263 -14.94 1.50 30.80
C LEU A 263 -14.13 0.73 29.75
N TYR A 264 -14.65 0.62 28.52
CA TYR A 264 -13.96 -0.01 27.38
C TYR A 264 -12.74 0.81 26.94
N GLU A 265 -12.82 2.14 26.91
CA GLU A 265 -11.68 3.03 26.63
C GLU A 265 -10.56 2.86 27.66
N ARG A 266 -10.89 2.85 28.97
CA ARG A 266 -9.93 2.55 30.05
C ARG A 266 -9.31 1.16 29.90
N ARG A 267 -10.07 0.16 29.44
CA ARG A 267 -9.56 -1.19 29.20
C ARG A 267 -8.58 -1.23 28.01
N ILE A 268 -8.83 -0.47 26.94
CA ILE A 268 -7.90 -0.33 25.80
C ILE A 268 -6.62 0.40 26.21
N ASP A 269 -6.73 1.49 26.98
CA ASP A 269 -5.59 2.20 27.55
C ASP A 269 -4.72 1.28 28.44
N TRP A 270 -5.35 0.47 29.30
CA TRP A 270 -4.66 -0.52 30.13
C TRP A 270 -3.95 -1.62 29.31
N LEU A 271 -4.55 -2.07 28.20
CA LEU A 271 -3.93 -3.02 27.26
C LEU A 271 -2.80 -2.39 26.44
N SER A 272 -2.82 -1.07 26.23
CA SER A 272 -1.83 -0.35 25.40
C SER A 272 -0.54 0.02 26.13
N LYS A 273 -0.40 -0.35 27.41
CA LYS A 273 0.71 0.03 28.29
C LYS A 273 1.71 -1.10 28.52
N ASP A 274 2.99 -0.76 28.49
CA ASP A 274 4.12 -1.59 28.93
C ASP A 274 4.14 -3.00 28.29
N SER A 275 4.45 -4.06 29.05
CA SER A 275 4.46 -5.44 28.55
C SER A 275 3.12 -5.88 27.94
N ARG A 276 1.99 -5.35 28.44
CA ARG A 276 0.65 -5.67 27.91
C ARG A 276 0.44 -5.15 26.51
N ARG A 277 1.14 -4.07 26.12
CA ARG A 277 1.14 -3.56 24.74
C ARG A 277 1.49 -4.69 23.77
N LEU A 278 2.56 -5.44 24.04
CA LEU A 278 3.14 -6.43 23.12
C LEU A 278 2.63 -7.85 23.34
N PHE A 279 2.59 -8.33 24.59
CA PHE A 279 2.25 -9.72 24.91
C PHE A 279 0.77 -9.92 25.25
N GLY A 280 -0.02 -8.85 25.24
CA GLY A 280 -1.37 -8.85 25.80
C GLY A 280 -1.36 -9.15 27.30
N THR A 281 -2.45 -9.71 27.79
CA THR A 281 -2.52 -10.22 29.18
C THR A 281 -2.14 -11.70 29.20
N ILE A 282 -1.08 -12.09 29.90
CA ILE A 282 -0.73 -13.52 30.05
C ILE A 282 -1.67 -14.17 31.06
N THR A 283 -2.50 -15.10 30.61
CA THR A 283 -3.52 -15.79 31.43
C THR A 283 -3.10 -17.16 31.91
N GLU A 284 -2.21 -17.82 31.18
CA GLU A 284 -1.83 -19.22 31.42
C GLU A 284 -0.91 -19.32 32.64
N LYS A 285 -0.93 -20.47 33.32
CA LYS A 285 -0.20 -20.72 34.58
C LYS A 285 1.26 -21.15 34.35
N ARG A 286 1.50 -21.95 33.31
CA ARG A 286 2.82 -22.49 32.92
C ARG A 286 3.12 -21.99 31.51
N VAL A 287 4.17 -21.18 31.36
CA VAL A 287 4.35 -20.30 30.18
C VAL A 287 5.74 -20.48 29.55
N VAL A 288 5.81 -20.62 28.23
CA VAL A 288 7.09 -20.60 27.49
C VAL A 288 7.13 -19.40 26.56
N ILE A 289 8.19 -18.60 26.63
CA ILE A 289 8.41 -17.45 25.75
C ILE A 289 9.41 -17.85 24.67
N LEU A 290 9.01 -17.78 23.40
CA LEU A 290 9.88 -18.05 22.25
C LEU A 290 10.33 -16.71 21.66
N ILE A 291 11.64 -16.48 21.59
CA ILE A 291 12.24 -15.23 21.10
C ILE A 291 12.97 -15.50 19.79
N ASP A 292 12.53 -14.84 18.72
CA ASP A 292 13.20 -14.83 17.41
C ASP A 292 14.55 -14.08 17.49
N LEU A 293 15.62 -14.83 17.31
CA LEU A 293 17.01 -14.38 17.27
C LEU A 293 17.59 -14.49 15.84
N SER A 294 16.78 -14.48 14.80
CA SER A 294 17.28 -14.45 13.41
C SER A 294 18.09 -13.19 13.09
N LEU A 295 18.92 -13.24 12.04
CA LEU A 295 19.76 -12.10 11.64
C LEU A 295 18.98 -10.81 11.34
N SER A 296 17.73 -10.90 10.91
CA SER A 296 16.87 -9.71 10.71
C SER A 296 16.63 -8.92 12.01
N ASN A 297 16.84 -9.53 13.18
CA ASN A 297 16.62 -8.90 14.49
C ASN A 297 17.87 -8.26 15.09
N VAL A 298 19.04 -8.33 14.44
CA VAL A 298 20.31 -7.76 14.96
C VAL A 298 20.15 -6.30 15.39
N ASN A 299 19.52 -5.47 14.55
CA ASN A 299 19.32 -4.04 14.82
C ASN A 299 18.27 -3.76 15.92
N TYR A 300 17.40 -4.71 16.22
CA TYR A 300 16.26 -4.54 17.14
C TYR A 300 16.40 -5.33 18.45
N LEU A 301 17.48 -6.11 18.59
CA LEU A 301 17.75 -7.01 19.73
C LEU A 301 17.61 -6.30 21.09
N VAL A 302 18.09 -5.06 21.22
CA VAL A 302 17.95 -4.26 22.45
C VAL A 302 16.48 -4.01 22.81
N HIS A 303 15.61 -3.77 21.83
CA HIS A 303 14.18 -3.54 22.04
C HIS A 303 13.42 -4.83 22.32
N ILE A 304 13.83 -5.94 21.70
CA ILE A 304 13.32 -7.28 22.00
C ILE A 304 13.68 -7.66 23.45
N GLN A 305 14.95 -7.50 23.84
CA GLN A 305 15.42 -7.69 25.22
C GLN A 305 14.61 -6.81 26.19
N HIS A 306 14.42 -5.52 25.91
CA HIS A 306 13.67 -4.62 26.79
C HIS A 306 12.18 -5.00 26.89
N SER A 307 11.58 -5.48 25.80
CA SER A 307 10.20 -5.98 25.80
C SER A 307 10.05 -7.21 26.71
N VAL A 308 11.04 -8.10 26.70
CA VAL A 308 11.10 -9.28 27.59
C VAL A 308 11.39 -8.87 29.03
N ARG A 309 12.22 -7.84 29.26
CA ARG A 309 12.45 -7.25 30.60
C ARG A 309 11.13 -6.80 31.25
N LEU A 310 10.36 -5.96 30.56
CA LEU A 310 9.05 -5.49 31.05
C LEU A 310 8.09 -6.66 31.33
N LEU A 311 8.16 -7.73 30.53
CA LEU A 311 7.33 -8.92 30.76
C LEU A 311 7.72 -9.69 32.03
N LEU A 312 9.02 -9.84 32.28
CA LEU A 312 9.57 -10.46 33.49
C LEU A 312 9.20 -9.66 34.74
N GLU A 313 9.27 -8.33 34.67
CA GLU A 313 8.97 -7.40 35.78
C GLU A 313 7.47 -7.39 36.13
N GLN A 314 6.58 -7.46 35.14
CA GLN A 314 5.16 -7.12 35.31
C GLN A 314 4.16 -8.28 35.25
N GLN A 315 4.50 -9.41 34.60
CA GLN A 315 3.52 -10.48 34.32
C GLN A 315 3.96 -11.90 34.69
N LEU A 316 5.26 -12.18 34.88
CA LEU A 316 5.72 -13.55 35.19
C LEU A 316 5.77 -13.90 36.68
N ALA A 317 5.84 -12.93 37.60
CA ALA A 317 5.92 -13.22 39.04
C ALA A 317 4.73 -14.06 39.57
N ASN A 318 3.54 -13.89 38.99
CA ASN A 318 2.31 -14.57 39.39
C ASN A 318 2.04 -15.88 38.62
N LYS A 319 3.08 -16.58 38.16
CA LYS A 319 3.00 -17.82 37.39
C LYS A 319 3.44 -19.03 38.20
N GLU A 320 2.96 -20.21 37.83
CA GLU A 320 3.39 -21.46 38.47
C GLU A 320 4.78 -21.86 37.94
N ALA A 321 5.00 -21.74 36.63
CA ALA A 321 6.31 -21.93 36.04
C ALA A 321 6.49 -21.17 34.72
N PHE A 322 7.73 -20.87 34.36
CA PHE A 322 8.11 -20.26 33.10
C PHE A 322 9.41 -20.85 32.52
N ASN A 323 9.61 -20.66 31.21
CA ASN A 323 10.91 -20.83 30.56
C ASN A 323 11.02 -19.86 29.36
N ILE A 324 12.23 -19.61 28.88
CA ILE A 324 12.50 -18.78 27.70
C ILE A 324 13.36 -19.59 26.73
N ILE A 325 12.99 -19.58 25.45
CA ILE A 325 13.72 -20.23 24.36
C ILE A 325 14.05 -19.17 23.31
N GLY A 326 15.33 -18.96 23.05
CA GLY A 326 15.79 -18.16 21.92
C GLY A 326 15.96 -19.06 20.70
N PHE A 327 15.56 -18.62 19.51
CA PHE A 327 15.69 -19.42 18.29
C PHE A 327 16.13 -18.60 17.08
N GLY A 328 17.14 -19.12 16.37
CA GLY A 328 17.56 -18.67 15.05
C GLY A 328 17.46 -19.86 14.08
N SER A 329 18.55 -20.22 13.41
CA SER A 329 18.65 -21.53 12.74
C SER A 329 18.60 -22.71 13.73
N THR A 330 19.01 -22.48 14.98
CA THR A 330 18.93 -23.43 16.10
C THR A 330 18.12 -22.83 17.25
N ALA A 331 17.45 -23.67 18.03
CA ALA A 331 16.74 -23.27 19.24
C ALA A 331 17.58 -23.57 20.50
N ARG A 332 17.50 -22.71 21.51
CA ARG A 332 18.18 -22.87 22.81
C ARG A 332 17.30 -22.35 23.95
N ALA A 333 17.02 -23.21 24.91
CA ALA A 333 16.35 -22.83 26.16
C ALA A 333 17.34 -22.20 27.18
N TRP A 334 16.82 -21.32 28.03
CA TRP A 334 17.51 -20.80 29.22
C TRP A 334 17.78 -21.91 30.25
N ARG A 335 16.80 -22.79 30.44
CA ARG A 335 16.84 -23.94 31.34
C ARG A 335 16.28 -25.19 30.63
N PRO A 336 16.76 -26.41 30.97
CA PRO A 336 16.28 -27.65 30.34
C PRO A 336 14.80 -27.95 30.60
N CYS A 337 14.23 -27.44 31.69
CA CYS A 337 12.85 -27.65 32.12
C CYS A 337 12.26 -26.37 32.72
N LEU A 338 10.92 -26.31 32.80
CA LEU A 338 10.17 -25.21 33.40
C LEU A 338 10.66 -24.87 34.83
N GLN A 339 10.74 -23.58 35.16
CA GLN A 339 11.20 -23.07 36.46
C GLN A 339 10.15 -22.20 37.15
N GLU A 340 10.11 -22.21 38.47
CA GLU A 340 9.28 -21.28 39.26
C GLU A 340 9.79 -19.82 39.11
N PRO A 341 8.91 -18.81 39.01
CA PRO A 341 9.27 -17.41 38.84
C PRO A 341 9.72 -16.72 40.14
N THR A 342 10.67 -17.33 40.85
CA THR A 342 11.34 -16.68 41.99
C THR A 342 12.14 -15.46 41.54
N VAL A 343 12.35 -14.48 42.43
CA VAL A 343 13.17 -13.27 42.16
C VAL A 343 14.55 -13.65 41.57
N ALA A 344 15.19 -14.67 42.14
CA ALA A 344 16.47 -15.18 41.65
C ALA A 344 16.37 -15.78 40.25
N ASN A 345 15.32 -16.55 39.96
CA ASN A 345 15.10 -17.16 38.64
C ASN A 345 14.79 -16.11 37.57
N LEU A 346 13.91 -15.14 37.86
CA LEU A 346 13.61 -14.03 36.95
C LEU A 346 14.87 -13.19 36.66
N GLN A 347 15.67 -12.87 37.69
CA GLN A 347 16.91 -12.12 37.52
C GLN A 347 17.99 -12.91 36.75
N ASN A 348 18.04 -14.24 36.90
CA ASN A 348 18.94 -15.12 36.14
C ASN A 348 18.48 -15.32 34.69
N ALA A 349 17.17 -15.37 34.45
CA ALA A 349 16.59 -15.36 33.10
C ALA A 349 16.92 -14.02 32.40
N TRP A 350 16.80 -12.90 33.10
CA TRP A 350 17.19 -11.59 32.56
C TRP A 350 18.68 -11.49 32.19
N LYS A 351 19.58 -11.97 33.05
CA LYS A 351 21.02 -12.06 32.74
C LYS A 351 21.29 -12.90 31.48
N TRP A 352 20.53 -13.96 31.26
CA TRP A 352 20.64 -14.77 30.05
C TRP A 352 20.08 -14.07 28.82
N VAL A 353 18.93 -13.38 28.93
CA VAL A 353 18.33 -12.57 27.85
C VAL A 353 19.28 -11.45 27.38
N LEU A 354 20.00 -10.81 28.30
CA LEU A 354 21.04 -9.82 27.98
C LEU A 354 22.21 -10.39 27.17
N GLY A 355 22.52 -11.68 27.34
CA GLY A 355 23.58 -12.40 26.63
C GLY A 355 23.11 -13.17 25.38
N LEU A 356 21.92 -12.86 24.86
CA LEU A 356 21.45 -13.42 23.59
C LEU A 356 22.07 -12.66 22.41
N GLU A 357 22.45 -13.41 21.37
CA GLU A 357 23.00 -12.90 20.13
C GLU A 357 22.17 -13.40 18.94
N CYS A 358 21.92 -12.53 17.96
CA CYS A 358 21.16 -12.89 16.77
C CYS A 358 22.03 -13.65 15.76
N ASN A 359 21.54 -14.79 15.25
CA ASN A 359 22.21 -15.63 14.27
C ASN A 359 21.21 -16.42 13.40
N GLY A 360 21.62 -16.72 12.17
CA GLY A 360 20.89 -17.60 11.26
C GLY A 360 19.47 -17.16 10.86
N SER A 361 18.66 -18.16 10.57
CA SER A 361 17.31 -18.14 10.00
C SER A 361 16.22 -18.23 11.08
N ARG A 362 14.98 -18.67 10.77
CA ARG A 362 13.83 -18.73 11.69
C ARG A 362 13.25 -20.15 11.82
N ASN A 363 13.95 -21.02 12.55
CA ASN A 363 13.57 -22.42 12.71
C ASN A 363 12.48 -22.60 13.79
N PHE A 364 11.24 -22.24 13.45
CA PHE A 364 10.10 -22.33 14.38
C PHE A 364 9.83 -23.76 14.84
N LEU A 365 9.94 -24.74 13.93
CA LEU A 365 9.66 -26.13 14.28
C LEU A 365 10.60 -26.64 15.38
N ALA A 366 11.89 -26.29 15.33
CA ALA A 366 12.84 -26.64 16.40
C ALA A 366 12.49 -25.96 17.75
N ALA A 367 12.06 -24.70 17.71
CA ALA A 367 11.66 -23.97 18.92
C ALA A 367 10.38 -24.54 19.56
N LEU A 368 9.37 -24.87 18.74
CA LEU A 368 8.11 -25.44 19.19
C LEU A 368 8.29 -26.87 19.72
N ARG A 369 9.10 -27.70 19.05
CA ARG A 369 9.47 -29.04 19.55
C ARG A 369 10.21 -28.96 20.88
N MET A 370 11.21 -28.09 21.01
CA MET A 370 11.93 -27.89 22.27
C MET A 370 11.00 -27.45 23.43
N ALA A 371 9.91 -26.75 23.13
CA ALA A 371 8.92 -26.33 24.13
C ALA A 371 7.88 -27.40 24.50
N LEU A 372 7.55 -28.32 23.58
CA LEU A 372 6.41 -29.25 23.71
C LEU A 372 6.84 -30.71 23.91
N GLU A 373 7.93 -31.15 23.27
CA GLU A 373 8.45 -32.53 23.32
C GLU A 373 9.42 -32.74 24.50
N ASN A 374 9.31 -31.94 25.56
CA ASN A 374 10.23 -32.01 26.70
C ASN A 374 9.92 -33.17 27.67
N GLU A 375 10.71 -34.22 27.59
CA GLU A 375 10.60 -35.40 28.47
C GLU A 375 10.79 -35.11 29.97
N GLU A 376 11.57 -34.09 30.35
CA GLU A 376 11.72 -33.73 31.77
C GLU A 376 10.46 -33.10 32.35
N ASP A 377 9.85 -32.16 31.59
CA ASP A 377 8.59 -31.53 31.99
C ASP A 377 7.44 -32.56 31.97
N ARG A 378 7.46 -33.51 31.01
CA ARG A 378 6.52 -34.64 30.95
C ARG A 378 6.61 -35.55 32.18
N LYS A 379 7.83 -35.91 32.63
CA LYS A 379 8.05 -36.67 33.87
C LYS A 379 7.53 -35.93 35.12
N LYS A 380 7.63 -34.60 35.13
CA LYS A 380 7.12 -33.72 36.19
C LYS A 380 5.63 -33.34 36.03
N GLN A 381 4.90 -33.97 35.09
CA GLN A 381 3.50 -33.66 34.74
C GLN A 381 3.24 -32.16 34.45
N SER A 382 4.28 -31.44 34.04
CA SER A 382 4.32 -29.98 33.94
C SER A 382 3.99 -29.52 32.51
N VAL A 383 2.75 -29.80 32.08
CA VAL A 383 2.28 -29.47 30.72
C VAL A 383 2.22 -27.95 30.49
N VAL A 384 2.89 -27.47 29.44
CA VAL A 384 2.88 -26.05 29.04
C VAL A 384 1.46 -25.58 28.75
N GLY A 385 1.01 -24.52 29.41
CA GLY A 385 -0.33 -23.95 29.21
C GLY A 385 -0.37 -22.93 28.07
N GLY A 386 0.69 -22.12 27.91
CA GLY A 386 0.78 -21.09 26.87
C GLY A 386 2.18 -20.89 26.33
N LEU A 387 2.30 -20.82 25.01
CA LEU A 387 3.52 -20.40 24.30
C LEU A 387 3.31 -18.98 23.76
N TYR A 388 4.31 -18.12 23.95
CA TYR A 388 4.30 -16.74 23.49
C TYR A 388 5.42 -16.57 22.46
N LEU A 389 5.06 -16.62 21.19
CA LEU A 389 5.96 -16.58 20.05
C LEU A 389 6.18 -15.12 19.61
N PHE A 390 7.31 -14.54 20.00
CA PHE A 390 7.74 -13.21 19.58
C PHE A 390 8.64 -13.33 18.35
N THR A 391 8.20 -12.81 17.20
CA THR A 391 8.93 -12.90 15.92
C THR A 391 8.77 -11.67 15.06
N SER A 392 9.75 -11.42 14.18
CA SER A 392 9.70 -10.35 13.18
C SER A 392 9.43 -10.84 11.76
N GLY A 393 9.20 -12.14 11.55
CA GLY A 393 9.13 -12.69 10.20
C GLY A 393 8.50 -14.08 10.13
N ILE A 394 8.70 -14.70 8.98
CA ILE A 394 8.06 -15.97 8.60
C ILE A 394 8.96 -17.13 9.05
N PRO A 395 8.39 -18.26 9.51
CA PRO A 395 9.14 -19.49 9.71
C PRO A 395 9.90 -19.96 8.46
N ASP A 396 11.00 -20.69 8.68
CA ASP A 396 11.70 -21.43 7.62
C ASP A 396 10.85 -22.58 7.05
N GLN A 397 9.94 -23.14 7.85
CA GLN A 397 9.06 -24.25 7.45
C GLN A 397 7.75 -23.77 6.82
N ALA A 398 7.06 -24.67 6.11
CA ALA A 398 5.72 -24.40 5.55
C ALA A 398 4.71 -24.11 6.67
N SER A 399 3.81 -23.14 6.44
CA SER A 399 2.72 -22.82 7.37
C SER A 399 1.90 -24.07 7.72
N ASP A 400 1.53 -24.86 6.72
CA ASP A 400 0.73 -26.08 6.88
C ASP A 400 1.43 -27.10 7.81
N VAL A 401 2.76 -27.28 7.67
CA VAL A 401 3.54 -28.21 8.51
C VAL A 401 3.55 -27.77 9.97
N ILE A 402 3.67 -26.47 10.23
CA ILE A 402 3.69 -25.94 11.60
C ILE A 402 2.29 -25.98 12.21
N CYS A 403 1.25 -25.61 11.43
CA CYS A 403 -0.14 -25.69 11.88
C CYS A 403 -0.53 -27.14 12.19
N SER A 404 -0.26 -28.10 11.30
CA SER A 404 -0.53 -29.52 11.56
C SER A 404 0.25 -30.05 12.77
N PHE A 405 1.52 -29.69 12.93
CA PHE A 405 2.30 -30.05 14.12
C PHE A 405 1.67 -29.46 15.41
N MET A 406 1.18 -28.22 15.36
CA MET A 406 0.52 -27.61 16.51
C MET A 406 -0.86 -28.20 16.81
N GLU A 407 -1.63 -28.60 15.79
CA GLU A 407 -2.89 -29.33 15.95
C GLU A 407 -2.64 -30.69 16.63
N GLU A 408 -1.62 -31.43 16.18
CA GLU A 408 -1.22 -32.72 16.77
C GLU A 408 -0.70 -32.55 18.21
N ALA A 409 0.22 -31.60 18.44
CA ALA A 409 0.82 -31.39 19.76
C ALA A 409 -0.16 -30.79 20.80
N SER A 410 -1.21 -30.09 20.36
CA SER A 410 -2.29 -29.62 21.23
C SER A 410 -3.46 -30.60 21.33
N ALA A 411 -3.48 -31.70 20.56
CA ALA A 411 -4.55 -32.70 20.64
C ALA A 411 -4.64 -33.32 22.04
N GLY A 412 -5.74 -33.06 22.75
CA GLY A 412 -5.95 -33.52 24.12
C GLY A 412 -5.23 -32.72 25.21
N GLN A 413 -4.52 -31.63 24.85
CA GLN A 413 -3.88 -30.71 25.80
C GLN A 413 -4.49 -29.31 25.68
N SER A 414 -4.54 -28.54 26.77
CA SER A 414 -5.12 -27.19 26.76
C SER A 414 -4.10 -26.10 26.36
N THR A 415 -3.12 -26.45 25.53
CA THR A 415 -1.94 -25.64 25.24
C THR A 415 -2.22 -24.65 24.12
N LYS A 416 -2.02 -23.35 24.39
CA LYS A 416 -2.30 -22.27 23.43
C LYS A 416 -1.02 -21.63 22.90
N VAL A 417 -1.00 -21.25 21.62
CA VAL A 417 0.06 -20.44 21.01
C VAL A 417 -0.43 -19.02 20.79
N HIS A 418 0.28 -18.05 21.36
CA HIS A 418 0.05 -16.63 21.13
C HIS A 418 1.15 -16.10 20.21
N SER A 419 0.76 -15.62 19.03
CA SER A 419 1.68 -15.14 18.00
C SER A 419 1.79 -13.63 18.04
N ILE A 420 3.01 -13.13 18.21
CA ILE A 420 3.34 -11.71 18.35
C ILE A 420 4.28 -11.33 17.21
N LEU A 421 3.74 -10.60 16.23
CA LEU A 421 4.50 -10.07 15.10
C LEU A 421 5.00 -8.66 15.42
N PHE A 422 6.32 -8.50 15.47
CA PHE A 422 6.99 -7.19 15.52
C PHE A 422 7.47 -6.81 14.12
N ASN A 423 6.78 -5.88 13.48
CA ASN A 423 7.17 -5.35 12.17
C ASN A 423 7.93 -4.03 12.32
N VAL A 424 8.97 -3.84 11.52
CA VAL A 424 9.65 -2.56 11.37
C VAL A 424 9.45 -2.05 9.95
N ASP A 425 9.32 -0.74 9.81
CA ASP A 425 8.91 -0.10 8.56
C ASP A 425 9.94 -0.21 7.42
N ASP A 426 11.18 -0.61 7.74
CA ASP A 426 12.28 -0.79 6.79
C ASP A 426 12.35 -2.18 6.14
N TYR A 427 11.38 -3.08 6.35
CA TYR A 427 11.42 -4.43 5.76
C TYR A 427 11.49 -4.43 4.22
N ASP A 428 11.00 -3.36 3.57
CA ASP A 428 11.05 -3.18 2.12
C ASP A 428 12.36 -2.48 1.65
N ASN A 429 13.17 -1.92 2.57
CA ASN A 429 14.38 -1.15 2.29
C ASN A 429 15.67 -1.75 2.89
N ALA A 430 15.58 -2.73 3.79
CA ALA A 430 16.72 -3.27 4.52
C ALA A 430 17.60 -4.18 3.65
N GLU A 431 18.70 -3.63 3.13
CA GLU A 431 19.75 -4.39 2.45
C GLU A 431 20.30 -5.51 3.35
N GLY A 432 20.25 -6.76 2.87
CA GLY A 432 20.92 -7.91 3.49
C GLY A 432 20.03 -8.91 4.23
N ALA A 433 18.72 -8.68 4.36
CA ALA A 433 17.80 -9.71 4.85
C ALA A 433 17.26 -10.56 3.70
N ASN A 434 17.51 -11.89 3.73
CA ASN A 434 16.89 -12.82 2.78
C ASN A 434 15.35 -12.67 2.83
N PRO A 435 14.67 -12.41 1.70
CA PRO A 435 13.22 -12.35 1.68
C PRO A 435 12.64 -13.67 2.17
N GLY A 436 11.77 -13.61 3.18
CA GLY A 436 11.08 -14.81 3.65
C GLY A 436 10.17 -15.40 2.57
N ARG A 437 9.71 -16.64 2.76
CA ARG A 437 8.93 -17.42 1.77
C ARG A 437 7.67 -16.70 1.23
N TYR A 438 7.19 -15.67 1.92
CA TYR A 438 6.15 -14.75 1.45
C TYR A 438 6.73 -13.33 1.32
N ALA A 439 6.66 -12.75 0.13
CA ALA A 439 7.23 -11.43 -0.18
C ALA A 439 6.38 -10.23 0.32
N ASN A 440 5.44 -10.43 1.24
CA ASN A 440 4.55 -9.38 1.73
C ASN A 440 4.21 -9.59 3.21
N ILE A 441 4.45 -8.56 4.04
CA ILE A 441 4.17 -8.56 5.48
C ILE A 441 2.72 -8.94 5.85
N THR A 442 1.76 -8.68 4.96
CA THR A 442 0.35 -9.06 5.14
C THR A 442 0.17 -10.58 5.12
N GLN A 443 0.94 -11.30 4.30
CA GLN A 443 0.94 -12.76 4.25
C GLN A 443 1.65 -13.36 5.49
N THR A 444 2.71 -12.70 5.96
CA THR A 444 3.34 -13.02 7.27
C THR A 444 2.34 -12.92 8.41
N ALA A 445 1.59 -11.80 8.48
CA ALA A 445 0.55 -11.61 9.48
C ALA A 445 -0.56 -12.67 9.37
N GLU A 446 -0.98 -13.08 8.17
CA GLU A 446 -1.99 -14.13 7.98
C GLU A 446 -1.52 -15.52 8.46
N CYS A 447 -0.27 -15.89 8.15
CA CYS A 447 0.35 -17.13 8.61
C CYS A 447 0.42 -17.18 10.15
N LEU A 448 0.92 -16.11 10.78
CA LEU A 448 1.05 -16.03 12.23
C LEU A 448 -0.32 -15.93 12.94
N ARG A 449 -1.30 -15.26 12.33
CA ARG A 449 -2.68 -15.22 12.85
C ARG A 449 -3.32 -16.60 12.84
N THR A 450 -3.16 -17.33 11.73
CA THR A 450 -3.66 -18.71 11.59
C THR A 450 -3.01 -19.62 12.62
N LEU A 451 -1.67 -19.58 12.77
CA LEU A 451 -0.94 -20.34 13.78
C LEU A 451 -1.45 -20.10 15.21
N GLY A 452 -1.72 -18.85 15.58
CA GLY A 452 -2.28 -18.52 16.90
C GLY A 452 -3.73 -19.02 17.07
N HIS A 453 -4.57 -18.88 16.04
CA HIS A 453 -5.99 -19.23 16.10
C HIS A 453 -6.25 -20.74 16.07
N VAL A 454 -5.40 -21.53 15.40
CA VAL A 454 -5.45 -23.00 15.33
C VAL A 454 -5.50 -23.63 16.73
N THR A 455 -4.76 -23.10 17.70
CA THR A 455 -4.72 -23.60 19.09
C THR A 455 -5.68 -22.85 20.04
N GLY A 456 -6.58 -22.00 19.52
CA GLY A 456 -7.42 -21.14 20.34
C GLY A 456 -6.63 -20.06 21.13
N GLY A 457 -5.44 -19.71 20.65
CA GLY A 457 -4.62 -18.62 21.15
C GLY A 457 -4.99 -17.26 20.56
N ARG A 458 -4.01 -16.36 20.45
CA ARG A 458 -4.23 -14.94 20.06
C ARG A 458 -3.16 -14.46 19.10
N PHE A 459 -3.53 -13.53 18.24
CA PHE A 459 -2.61 -12.80 17.38
C PHE A 459 -2.51 -11.32 17.79
N HIS A 460 -1.27 -10.82 17.79
CA HIS A 460 -0.96 -9.43 18.05
C HIS A 460 0.14 -8.94 17.09
N TRP A 461 -0.03 -7.74 16.52
CA TRP A 461 0.83 -7.18 15.49
C TRP A 461 1.14 -5.71 15.77
N PHE A 462 2.44 -5.40 15.84
CA PHE A 462 2.97 -4.11 16.26
C PHE A 462 3.96 -3.54 15.27
N ARG A 463 4.08 -2.21 15.30
CA ARG A 463 5.22 -1.43 14.83
C ARG A 463 5.78 -0.63 16.01
N GLU A 464 6.93 -0.01 15.80
CA GLU A 464 7.49 0.98 16.72
C GLU A 464 6.46 2.08 17.05
N THR A 465 5.82 2.63 16.00
CA THR A 465 4.81 3.70 16.08
C THR A 465 3.51 3.32 16.77
N GLY A 466 3.17 2.03 16.93
CA GLY A 466 1.92 1.65 17.59
C GLY A 466 1.46 0.20 17.41
N ILE A 467 0.20 -0.03 17.76
CA ILE A 467 -0.51 -1.30 17.56
C ILE A 467 -1.23 -1.27 16.21
N ILE A 468 -1.01 -2.28 15.37
CA ILE A 468 -1.70 -2.42 14.08
C ILE A 468 -2.94 -3.28 14.26
N GLU A 469 -2.76 -4.48 14.82
CA GLU A 469 -3.81 -5.45 15.08
C GLU A 469 -3.56 -6.11 16.44
N SER A 470 -4.60 -6.38 17.19
CA SER A 470 -4.53 -7.14 18.45
C SER A 470 -5.90 -7.72 18.72
N ASP A 471 -6.01 -9.04 18.81
CA ASP A 471 -7.29 -9.71 19.05
C ASP A 471 -7.95 -9.24 20.35
N ASP A 472 -7.14 -9.03 21.41
CA ASP A 472 -7.61 -8.50 22.69
C ASP A 472 -8.28 -7.12 22.56
N ILE A 473 -7.71 -6.22 21.75
CA ILE A 473 -8.26 -4.88 21.53
C ILE A 473 -9.46 -4.95 20.58
N LYS A 474 -9.39 -5.77 19.53
CA LYS A 474 -10.45 -6.00 18.53
C LYS A 474 -11.74 -6.48 19.18
N LEU A 475 -11.67 -7.37 20.17
CA LEU A 475 -12.82 -7.80 20.97
C LEU A 475 -13.48 -6.65 21.73
N ILE A 476 -12.71 -5.78 22.38
CA ILE A 476 -13.23 -4.61 23.11
C ILE A 476 -13.84 -3.60 22.13
N LEU A 477 -13.18 -3.33 21.00
CA LEU A 477 -13.70 -2.45 19.94
C LEU A 477 -15.04 -2.95 19.38
N CYS A 478 -15.18 -4.26 19.12
CA CYS A 478 -16.44 -4.84 18.67
C CYS A 478 -17.58 -4.68 19.70
N GLU A 479 -17.27 -4.65 21.01
CA GLU A 479 -18.28 -4.37 22.04
C GLU A 479 -18.61 -2.87 22.14
N MET A 480 -17.63 -1.98 21.92
CA MET A 480 -17.86 -0.53 21.78
C MET A 480 -18.76 -0.21 20.57
N ASP A 481 -18.52 -0.84 19.41
CA ASP A 481 -19.32 -0.64 18.20
C ASP A 481 -20.79 -1.06 18.41
N LYS A 482 -21.05 -2.12 19.19
CA LYS A 482 -22.40 -2.49 19.62
C LYS A 482 -23.03 -1.41 20.51
N ALA A 483 -22.27 -0.82 21.44
CA ALA A 483 -22.77 0.27 22.29
C ALA A 483 -23.14 1.51 21.46
N VAL A 484 -22.32 1.88 20.47
CA VAL A 484 -22.60 2.98 19.54
C VAL A 484 -23.84 2.66 18.68
N ASN A 485 -23.97 1.44 18.15
CA ASN A 485 -25.16 1.00 17.40
C ASN A 485 -26.44 1.10 18.24
N TYR A 486 -26.40 0.63 19.49
CA TYR A 486 -27.53 0.73 20.41
C TYR A 486 -27.87 2.18 20.77
N SER A 487 -26.88 3.05 20.94
CA SER A 487 -27.08 4.51 21.12
C SER A 487 -27.76 5.14 19.90
N GLN A 488 -27.33 4.80 18.68
CA GLN A 488 -27.97 5.29 17.44
C GLN A 488 -29.41 4.81 17.30
N LYS A 489 -29.68 3.51 17.50
CA LYS A 489 -31.05 2.97 17.49
C LYS A 489 -31.93 3.61 18.57
N CYS A 490 -31.36 3.90 19.75
CA CYS A 490 -32.03 4.63 20.81
C CYS A 490 -32.38 6.08 20.41
N ALA A 491 -31.46 6.80 19.74
CA ALA A 491 -31.71 8.15 19.23
C ALA A 491 -32.82 8.18 18.17
N MET A 492 -32.83 7.21 17.24
CA MET A 492 -33.90 7.05 16.23
C MET A 492 -35.27 6.79 16.88
N LEU A 493 -35.33 6.02 17.97
CA LEU A 493 -36.57 5.80 18.74
C LEU A 493 -37.05 7.09 19.41
N VAL A 494 -36.17 7.85 20.07
CA VAL A 494 -36.51 9.15 20.67
C VAL A 494 -37.00 10.14 19.61
N GLU A 495 -36.34 10.23 18.46
CA GLU A 495 -36.76 11.10 17.37
C GLU A 495 -38.13 10.70 16.80
N SER A 496 -38.38 9.39 16.64
CA SER A 496 -39.66 8.86 16.17
C SER A 496 -40.81 9.22 17.11
N VAL A 497 -40.57 9.26 18.44
CA VAL A 497 -41.54 9.72 19.43
C VAL A 497 -41.73 11.24 19.35
N LYS A 498 -40.65 12.03 19.31
CA LYS A 498 -40.71 13.50 19.19
C LYS A 498 -41.53 13.93 17.96
N ARG A 499 -41.32 13.29 16.81
CA ARG A 499 -42.09 13.54 15.56
C ARG A 499 -43.58 13.21 15.68
N ARG A 500 -43.98 12.29 16.57
CA ARG A 500 -45.38 11.85 16.75
C ARG A 500 -46.11 12.59 17.89
N SER A 501 -45.39 13.19 18.83
CA SER A 501 -45.98 13.95 19.94
C SER A 501 -45.22 15.26 20.22
N PRO A 502 -45.55 16.36 19.50
CA PRO A 502 -44.92 17.67 19.70
C PRO A 502 -45.33 18.38 21.01
N LYS A 503 -46.02 17.70 21.93
CA LYS A 503 -46.38 18.22 23.26
C LYS A 503 -45.34 17.94 24.36
N TYR A 504 -44.26 17.21 24.04
CA TYR A 504 -43.17 16.90 24.96
C TYR A 504 -41.99 17.91 24.88
N ASP A 505 -42.30 19.21 24.84
CA ASP A 505 -41.30 20.28 25.05
C ASP A 505 -41.03 20.45 26.55
N ASN A 506 -40.30 19.49 27.13
CA ASN A 506 -39.87 19.57 28.52
C ASN A 506 -38.52 20.29 28.60
N LYS A 507 -38.51 21.49 29.20
CA LYS A 507 -37.39 22.46 29.20
C LYS A 507 -36.09 22.02 29.89
N ASN A 508 -36.02 20.79 30.40
CA ASN A 508 -34.85 20.23 31.10
C ASN A 508 -34.14 19.11 30.32
N THR A 509 -34.51 18.87 29.05
CA THR A 509 -33.82 17.87 28.23
C THR A 509 -32.57 18.49 27.61
N GLU A 510 -31.41 18.36 28.27
CA GLU A 510 -30.12 18.63 27.62
C GLU A 510 -30.02 17.81 26.33
N ASP A 511 -29.42 18.41 25.29
CA ASP A 511 -29.26 17.77 23.99
C ASP A 511 -28.65 16.37 24.15
N THR A 512 -29.39 15.37 23.69
CA THR A 512 -29.01 13.96 23.85
C THR A 512 -27.90 13.63 22.86
N LYS A 513 -26.68 14.06 23.22
CA LYS A 513 -25.48 13.96 22.38
C LYS A 513 -25.21 12.50 22.05
N MET A 514 -25.43 12.14 20.79
CA MET A 514 -25.07 10.81 20.28
C MET A 514 -23.60 10.53 20.53
N LEU A 515 -23.27 9.27 20.82
CA LEU A 515 -21.89 8.82 20.85
C LEU A 515 -21.27 9.05 19.46
N PRO A 516 -20.12 9.75 19.37
CA PRO A 516 -19.54 10.12 18.07
C PRO A 516 -19.12 8.86 17.30
N MET A 517 -19.45 8.81 16.01
CA MET A 517 -18.93 7.77 15.12
C MET A 517 -17.43 7.95 14.94
N ARG A 518 -16.67 6.86 15.10
CA ARG A 518 -15.28 6.83 14.64
C ARG A 518 -15.22 6.78 13.10
N PRO A 519 -14.23 7.41 12.46
CA PRO A 519 -13.99 7.23 11.03
C PRO A 519 -13.70 5.75 10.74
N SER A 520 -14.36 5.23 9.71
CA SER A 520 -14.36 3.80 9.37
C SER A 520 -13.04 3.37 8.72
N SER A 521 -12.12 2.80 9.50
CA SER A 521 -11.05 1.96 8.95
C SER A 521 -11.63 0.62 8.46
N ALA A 522 -11.72 0.49 7.13
CA ALA A 522 -11.94 -0.76 6.38
C ALA A 522 -13.16 -1.63 6.75
N LYS A 523 -14.36 -1.22 6.32
CA LYS A 523 -15.46 -2.19 6.04
C LYS A 523 -15.16 -3.00 4.77
N LYS A 524 -14.33 -4.04 4.87
CA LYS A 524 -14.53 -5.24 4.04
C LYS A 524 -15.44 -6.17 4.83
N ALA A 525 -16.74 -6.15 4.52
CA ALA A 525 -17.65 -7.17 5.01
C ALA A 525 -17.19 -8.52 4.44
N LEU A 526 -16.82 -9.46 5.31
CA LEU A 526 -16.63 -10.85 4.93
C LEU A 526 -17.98 -11.35 4.40
N ILE A 527 -18.01 -11.75 3.12
CA ILE A 527 -19.12 -12.53 2.60
C ILE A 527 -19.07 -13.87 3.34
N ALA A 528 -20.11 -14.17 4.12
CA ALA A 528 -20.22 -15.47 4.78
C ALA A 528 -20.05 -16.59 3.74
N PRO A 529 -19.34 -17.69 4.04
CA PRO A 529 -19.14 -18.76 3.09
C PRO A 529 -20.51 -19.26 2.61
N LYS A 530 -20.74 -19.23 1.29
CA LYS A 530 -21.98 -19.76 0.71
C LYS A 530 -22.04 -21.24 1.07
N HIS A 531 -23.07 -21.62 1.81
CA HIS A 531 -23.35 -23.03 2.08
C HIS A 531 -23.46 -23.78 0.75
N THR A 532 -22.68 -24.85 0.59
CA THR A 532 -22.89 -25.80 -0.49
C THR A 532 -24.18 -26.57 -0.23
N GLU A 533 -24.81 -27.12 -1.29
CA GLU A 533 -26.08 -27.86 -1.15
C GLU A 533 -25.96 -29.01 -0.14
N LEU A 534 -24.79 -29.66 -0.05
CA LEU A 534 -24.46 -30.67 0.95
C LEU A 534 -24.50 -30.15 2.40
N SER A 535 -24.13 -28.89 2.64
CA SER A 535 -24.23 -28.26 3.97
C SER A 535 -25.68 -27.98 4.35
N LEU A 536 -26.50 -27.52 3.40
CA LEU A 536 -27.94 -27.30 3.62
C LEU A 536 -28.69 -28.61 3.83
N ALA A 537 -28.37 -29.66 3.07
CA ALA A 537 -28.93 -30.99 3.26
C ALA A 537 -28.61 -31.59 4.64
N ARG A 538 -27.37 -31.42 5.14
CA ARG A 538 -26.99 -31.91 6.48
C ARG A 538 -27.74 -31.20 7.61
N LEU A 539 -27.93 -29.89 7.52
CA LEU A 539 -28.73 -29.14 8.49
C LEU A 539 -30.21 -29.57 8.47
N GLN A 540 -30.80 -29.78 7.29
CA GLN A 540 -32.18 -30.26 7.15
C GLN A 540 -32.38 -31.69 7.71
N ILE A 541 -31.36 -32.56 7.63
CA ILE A 541 -31.40 -33.91 8.23
C ILE A 541 -31.37 -33.83 9.76
N GLN A 542 -30.70 -32.82 10.34
CA GLN A 542 -30.60 -32.64 11.78
C GLN A 542 -31.88 -32.02 12.37
N ASP A 543 -32.45 -31.01 11.71
CA ASP A 543 -33.77 -30.42 12.05
C ASP A 543 -34.91 -31.44 11.94
N ASN A 544 -34.89 -32.34 10.94
CA ASN A 544 -35.91 -33.37 10.82
C ASN A 544 -35.84 -34.42 11.94
N LYS A 545 -34.65 -34.76 12.45
CA LYS A 545 -34.50 -35.71 13.57
C LYS A 545 -35.16 -35.20 14.86
N GLU A 546 -34.96 -33.93 15.22
CA GLU A 546 -35.63 -33.34 16.39
C GLU A 546 -37.15 -33.21 16.22
N ARG A 547 -37.65 -33.25 14.97
CA ARG A 547 -39.06 -33.13 14.63
C ARG A 547 -39.80 -34.48 14.54
N GLU A 548 -39.09 -35.58 14.29
CA GLU A 548 -39.66 -36.93 14.21
C GLU A 548 -39.92 -37.58 15.59
N GLU A 549 -39.16 -37.24 16.64
CA GLU A 549 -39.31 -37.83 17.98
C GLU A 549 -40.65 -37.48 18.70
N ARG A 550 -41.51 -36.63 18.12
CA ARG A 550 -42.73 -36.12 18.78
C ARG A 550 -44.07 -36.61 18.20
N ARG A 551 -44.10 -37.61 17.32
CA ARG A 551 -45.36 -38.20 16.82
C ARG A 551 -45.31 -39.72 16.64
N THR A 552 -45.87 -40.43 17.61
CA THR A 552 -46.10 -41.89 17.55
C THR A 552 -47.58 -42.22 17.28
N ILE A 553 -47.83 -43.36 16.62
CA ILE A 553 -49.14 -44.06 16.45
C ILE A 553 -50.10 -43.36 15.44
N ALA A 554 -50.71 -44.01 14.42
CA ALA A 554 -50.89 -45.44 14.12
C ALA A 554 -50.82 -45.81 12.61
N TRP A 555 -50.27 -47.01 12.35
CA TRP A 555 -50.67 -48.06 11.40
C TRP A 555 -50.98 -47.86 9.88
N ARG A 556 -50.76 -48.97 9.17
CA ARG A 556 -50.81 -49.27 7.71
C ARG A 556 -52.15 -50.00 7.35
N PRO A 557 -52.55 -50.29 6.08
CA PRO A 557 -51.69 -50.83 5.00
C PRO A 557 -52.02 -50.47 3.52
N SER A 558 -51.41 -51.23 2.62
CA SER A 558 -51.14 -51.02 1.19
C SER A 558 -52.23 -51.43 0.17
N SER A 559 -52.22 -50.80 -1.01
CA SER A 559 -52.62 -51.30 -2.35
C SER A 559 -52.28 -50.21 -3.39
N ALA A 560 -52.12 -50.38 -4.71
CA ALA A 560 -51.76 -51.48 -5.61
C ALA A 560 -51.68 -50.88 -7.05
N SER A 561 -50.58 -51.13 -7.77
CA SER A 561 -50.44 -51.26 -9.25
C SER A 561 -51.13 -50.32 -10.31
N LYS A 562 -50.26 -49.81 -11.21
CA LYS A 562 -50.32 -49.83 -12.71
C LYS A 562 -51.19 -48.83 -13.54
N LYS A 563 -50.47 -48.11 -14.43
CA LYS A 563 -50.71 -47.80 -15.87
C LYS A 563 -52.11 -48.02 -16.48
N ALA A 564 -52.67 -47.01 -17.19
CA ALA A 564 -52.79 -46.96 -18.68
C ALA A 564 -53.66 -45.80 -19.25
N LEU A 565 -53.33 -45.36 -20.48
CA LEU A 565 -54.12 -44.78 -21.61
C LEU A 565 -55.36 -43.85 -21.44
N VAL A 566 -55.32 -42.66 -22.08
CA VAL A 566 -56.11 -42.17 -23.28
C VAL A 566 -57.62 -42.51 -23.35
N PRO A 567 -58.59 -41.60 -23.64
CA PRO A 567 -58.69 -40.62 -24.78
C PRO A 567 -59.16 -39.18 -24.39
N THR A 568 -59.38 -38.14 -25.23
CA THR A 568 -60.09 -37.98 -26.54
C THR A 568 -59.68 -36.73 -27.40
N PRO A 569 -60.10 -36.63 -28.69
CA PRO A 569 -59.85 -35.52 -29.67
C PRO A 569 -61.08 -34.56 -29.82
N PRO A 570 -61.23 -33.60 -30.80
CA PRO A 570 -60.48 -33.34 -32.06
C PRO A 570 -60.10 -31.87 -32.44
N GLU A 571 -59.12 -31.76 -33.36
CA GLU A 571 -59.01 -30.99 -34.64
C GLU A 571 -59.95 -29.81 -35.05
N PRO A 572 -59.66 -28.98 -36.11
CA PRO A 572 -58.48 -28.97 -37.04
C PRO A 572 -57.94 -27.59 -37.59
N VAL A 573 -56.90 -27.71 -38.45
CA VAL A 573 -56.36 -26.80 -39.53
C VAL A 573 -55.84 -25.37 -39.19
N VAL A 574 -54.79 -24.80 -39.82
CA VAL A 574 -54.02 -25.10 -41.05
C VAL A 574 -52.49 -24.98 -40.82
N ASN A 575 -51.68 -25.65 -41.67
CA ASN A 575 -50.19 -25.78 -41.62
C ASN A 575 -49.63 -25.46 -43.07
N PRO A 576 -48.45 -25.89 -43.61
CA PRO A 576 -47.20 -26.46 -43.06
C PRO A 576 -45.86 -25.98 -43.74
N HIS A 577 -44.71 -26.51 -43.27
CA HIS A 577 -43.44 -26.78 -44.04
C HIS A 577 -42.55 -25.60 -44.54
N ARG A 578 -41.25 -25.74 -44.88
CA ARG A 578 -40.16 -26.76 -44.70
C ARG A 578 -38.79 -26.09 -44.99
N GLY A 579 -37.72 -26.59 -44.36
CA GLY A 579 -36.48 -27.04 -45.05
C GLY A 579 -35.41 -26.05 -45.60
N ASN A 580 -34.16 -26.39 -45.25
CA ASN A 580 -32.91 -26.29 -46.02
C ASN A 580 -32.01 -25.04 -46.04
N HIS A 581 -30.72 -25.39 -46.23
CA HIS A 581 -29.49 -24.62 -46.15
C HIS A 581 -29.15 -23.77 -47.40
N LEU A 582 -28.11 -22.93 -47.24
CA LEU A 582 -27.10 -22.46 -48.20
C LEU A 582 -27.29 -21.14 -48.99
N SER A 583 -26.30 -20.28 -48.76
CA SER A 583 -25.53 -19.49 -49.73
C SER A 583 -25.88 -18.02 -50.06
N LYS A 584 -24.80 -17.22 -50.00
CA LYS A 584 -24.37 -16.07 -50.82
C LYS A 584 -25.38 -15.05 -51.41
N ASN A 585 -25.04 -13.81 -51.07
CA ASN A 585 -24.92 -12.63 -51.94
C ASN A 585 -26.15 -11.81 -52.40
N SER A 586 -25.91 -10.50 -52.25
CA SER A 586 -26.23 -9.40 -53.16
C SER A 586 -27.64 -8.81 -53.23
N ASN A 587 -27.62 -7.49 -53.04
CA ASN A 587 -28.43 -6.45 -53.69
C ASN A 587 -29.92 -6.27 -53.35
N GLU A 588 -30.14 -5.08 -52.77
CA GLU A 588 -31.20 -4.11 -53.10
C GLU A 588 -32.58 -4.16 -52.43
N LYS A 589 -32.97 -2.94 -51.98
CA LYS A 589 -34.33 -2.38 -51.95
C LYS A 589 -35.34 -2.90 -50.91
N GLU A 590 -35.15 -2.48 -49.66
CA GLU A 590 -36.29 -2.20 -48.78
C GLU A 590 -36.79 -0.75 -48.88
N LYS A 591 -37.85 -0.59 -49.69
CA LYS A 591 -39.05 0.23 -49.45
C LYS A 591 -38.89 1.52 -48.61
N LYS A 592 -38.84 2.65 -49.32
CA LYS A 592 -39.26 3.98 -48.80
C LYS A 592 -40.68 3.90 -48.20
N LYS A 593 -40.82 3.93 -46.87
CA LYS A 593 -42.09 4.32 -46.24
C LYS A 593 -42.31 5.81 -46.45
N ARG A 594 -43.40 6.18 -47.14
CA ARG A 594 -43.87 7.58 -47.22
C ARG A 594 -44.19 8.09 -45.80
N PRO A 595 -43.73 9.28 -45.37
CA PRO A 595 -44.21 9.89 -44.14
C PRO A 595 -45.64 10.40 -44.35
N THR A 596 -46.48 10.21 -43.33
CA THR A 596 -47.85 10.74 -43.27
C THR A 596 -47.84 12.27 -43.32
N SER A 597 -48.54 12.85 -44.30
CA SER A 597 -48.68 14.30 -44.43
C SER A 597 -49.51 14.90 -43.28
N ALA A 598 -48.96 15.85 -42.55
CA ALA A 598 -49.69 16.59 -41.52
C ALA A 598 -50.85 17.40 -42.14
N LYS A 599 -52.07 17.23 -41.61
CA LYS A 599 -53.23 18.02 -42.03
C LYS A 599 -53.06 19.47 -41.56
N LYS A 600 -52.94 20.38 -42.53
CA LYS A 600 -52.94 21.83 -42.36
C LYS A 600 -54.33 22.37 -42.69
N GLN A 601 -54.83 23.35 -41.92
CA GLN A 601 -55.95 24.19 -42.35
C GLN A 601 -55.49 25.65 -42.48
N PRO A 602 -55.85 26.34 -43.57
CA PRO A 602 -55.67 27.77 -43.70
C PRO A 602 -56.75 28.53 -42.93
N PHE A 603 -56.42 29.73 -42.46
CA PHE A 603 -57.39 30.75 -42.06
C PHE A 603 -56.93 32.11 -42.57
N TYR A 604 -57.87 33.02 -42.81
CA TYR A 604 -57.61 34.36 -43.30
C TYR A 604 -57.59 35.36 -42.13
N THR A 605 -56.71 36.35 -42.19
CA THR A 605 -56.69 37.47 -41.24
C THR A 605 -57.39 38.69 -41.88
N GLU A 606 -58.10 39.49 -41.07
CA GLU A 606 -58.97 40.56 -41.57
C GLU A 606 -58.23 41.79 -42.13
N ASN A 607 -56.89 41.81 -42.06
CA ASN A 607 -56.07 42.89 -42.62
C ASN A 607 -55.22 42.39 -43.80
N LYS A 608 -55.74 42.60 -45.01
CA LYS A 608 -55.06 42.45 -46.32
C LYS A 608 -54.48 41.06 -46.65
N ASN A 609 -55.37 40.12 -46.92
CA ASN A 609 -55.16 38.98 -47.84
C ASN A 609 -54.02 37.98 -47.56
N ASP A 610 -53.42 37.96 -46.37
CA ASP A 610 -52.48 36.91 -45.96
C ASP A 610 -53.18 35.68 -45.36
N VAL A 611 -52.67 34.49 -45.70
CA VAL A 611 -53.22 33.19 -45.26
C VAL A 611 -52.34 32.57 -44.17
N GLY A 612 -52.83 32.57 -42.94
CA GLY A 612 -52.21 31.86 -41.82
C GLY A 612 -52.45 30.35 -41.92
N THR A 613 -51.48 29.52 -41.50
CA THR A 613 -51.65 28.06 -41.40
C THR A 613 -51.25 27.53 -40.03
N VAL A 614 -52.12 26.75 -39.39
CA VAL A 614 -51.86 26.13 -38.07
C VAL A 614 -51.83 24.61 -38.20
N TYR A 615 -50.88 23.96 -37.51
CA TYR A 615 -50.79 22.51 -37.41
C TYR A 615 -51.67 22.01 -36.26
N LYS A 616 -52.65 21.14 -36.55
CA LYS A 616 -53.56 20.59 -35.53
C LYS A 616 -52.97 19.42 -34.72
N GLN A 617 -51.86 18.85 -35.20
CA GLN A 617 -51.02 17.88 -34.49
C GLN A 617 -49.56 18.17 -34.86
N TYR A 618 -48.72 18.35 -33.85
CA TYR A 618 -47.27 18.28 -34.04
C TYR A 618 -46.89 16.80 -34.20
N PRO A 619 -46.02 16.44 -35.16
CA PRO A 619 -45.46 15.08 -35.17
C PRO A 619 -44.69 14.88 -33.87
N GLU A 620 -44.91 13.76 -33.19
CA GLU A 620 -44.06 13.36 -32.07
C GLU A 620 -42.61 13.30 -32.59
N GLY A 621 -41.82 14.31 -32.21
CA GLY A 621 -40.41 14.33 -32.57
C GLY A 621 -39.78 13.07 -32.03
N LYS A 622 -39.10 12.30 -32.91
CA LYS A 622 -38.24 11.19 -32.48
C LYS A 622 -37.41 11.71 -31.32
N LYS A 623 -37.63 11.15 -30.12
CA LYS A 623 -36.90 11.57 -28.91
C LYS A 623 -35.42 11.44 -29.20
N GLY A 624 -34.76 12.56 -29.48
CA GLY A 624 -33.32 12.62 -29.62
C GLY A 624 -32.77 12.22 -28.26
N GLY A 625 -32.29 10.99 -28.15
CA GLY A 625 -31.77 10.48 -26.89
C GLY A 625 -30.65 11.39 -26.43
N LYS A 626 -30.87 12.10 -25.31
CA LYS A 626 -29.79 12.84 -24.63
C LYS A 626 -28.62 11.87 -24.49
N LYS A 627 -27.42 12.29 -24.92
CA LYS A 627 -26.19 11.50 -24.74
C LYS A 627 -25.82 11.52 -23.27
N MET A 628 -26.44 10.65 -22.48
CA MET A 628 -26.10 10.41 -21.08
C MET A 628 -24.62 10.05 -20.96
N VAL A 629 -23.94 10.57 -19.93
CA VAL A 629 -22.53 10.29 -19.70
C VAL A 629 -22.34 8.78 -19.44
N PRO A 630 -21.46 8.10 -20.19
CA PRO A 630 -21.16 6.69 -19.93
C PRO A 630 -20.55 6.51 -18.55
N HIS A 631 -21.01 5.51 -17.80
CA HIS A 631 -20.42 5.08 -16.53
C HIS A 631 -19.54 3.84 -16.78
N PRO A 632 -18.23 3.99 -17.03
CA PRO A 632 -17.35 2.86 -17.26
C PRO A 632 -17.00 2.11 -15.97
N SER A 633 -17.17 0.79 -15.96
CA SER A 633 -16.62 -0.09 -14.94
C SER A 633 -15.34 -0.77 -15.45
N VAL A 634 -14.20 -0.37 -14.91
CA VAL A 634 -12.91 -1.05 -15.13
C VAL A 634 -12.64 -1.92 -13.89
N PRO A 635 -12.38 -3.23 -14.02
CA PRO A 635 -12.22 -4.12 -12.85
C PRO A 635 -11.08 -3.71 -11.91
N ASP A 636 -11.31 -3.80 -10.59
CA ASP A 636 -10.29 -3.51 -9.56
C ASP A 636 -9.15 -4.54 -9.50
N ARG A 637 -9.36 -5.75 -10.05
CA ARG A 637 -8.29 -6.76 -10.19
C ARG A 637 -7.46 -6.44 -11.43
N GLU A 638 -6.14 -6.68 -11.36
CA GLU A 638 -5.25 -6.52 -12.50
C GLU A 638 -5.22 -7.77 -13.38
N ASP A 639 -5.47 -7.58 -14.68
CA ASP A 639 -5.29 -8.63 -15.68
C ASP A 639 -3.78 -8.80 -15.98
N ILE A 640 -3.26 -10.03 -15.93
CA ILE A 640 -1.91 -10.39 -16.40
C ILE A 640 -1.90 -10.38 -17.94
N MET A 641 -1.74 -9.18 -18.49
CA MET A 641 -1.70 -8.91 -19.93
C MET A 641 -0.95 -7.61 -20.22
N THR A 642 -0.40 -7.48 -21.43
CA THR A 642 0.29 -6.26 -21.88
C THR A 642 -0.62 -5.04 -21.86
N SER A 643 -0.06 -3.84 -21.67
CA SER A 643 -0.80 -2.57 -21.71
C SER A 643 -1.50 -2.36 -23.06
N ASN A 644 -0.91 -2.80 -24.16
CA ASN A 644 -1.54 -2.76 -25.49
C ASN A 644 -2.88 -3.53 -25.52
N LEU A 645 -2.90 -4.77 -25.03
CA LEU A 645 -4.11 -5.59 -24.97
C LEU A 645 -5.10 -5.08 -23.93
N TRP A 646 -4.62 -4.50 -22.83
CA TRP A 646 -5.45 -3.91 -21.78
C TRP A 646 -6.17 -2.64 -22.26
N LEU A 647 -5.45 -1.72 -22.90
CA LEU A 647 -6.01 -0.50 -23.49
C LEU A 647 -6.97 -0.81 -24.65
N LYS A 648 -6.78 -1.90 -25.41
CA LYS A 648 -7.79 -2.37 -26.39
C LYS A 648 -9.16 -2.67 -25.77
N LYS A 649 -9.22 -3.04 -24.49
CA LYS A 649 -10.47 -3.18 -23.71
C LYS A 649 -10.91 -1.85 -23.08
N TYR A 650 -9.99 -1.14 -22.43
CA TYR A 650 -10.29 -0.08 -21.45
C TYR A 650 -9.81 1.34 -21.80
N CYS A 651 -9.35 1.64 -23.01
CA CYS A 651 -8.99 3.01 -23.41
C CYS A 651 -10.22 3.94 -23.44
N LEU A 652 -10.00 5.25 -23.29
CA LEU A 652 -11.02 6.29 -23.24
C LEU A 652 -11.97 6.23 -24.43
N ALA A 653 -11.43 5.92 -25.62
CA ALA A 653 -12.20 5.77 -26.86
C ALA A 653 -13.16 4.56 -26.84
N LYS A 654 -12.82 3.47 -26.13
CA LYS A 654 -13.67 2.28 -25.96
C LYS A 654 -14.66 2.44 -24.82
N LEU A 655 -14.24 3.08 -23.73
CA LEU A 655 -15.10 3.49 -22.61
C LEU A 655 -16.09 4.62 -22.98
N ARG A 656 -16.03 5.14 -24.22
CA ARG A 656 -16.86 6.23 -24.76
C ARG A 656 -16.66 7.58 -24.04
N LEU A 657 -15.55 7.76 -23.32
CA LEU A 657 -15.15 8.99 -22.64
C LEU A 657 -14.33 9.97 -23.51
N ASP A 658 -14.36 9.80 -24.84
CA ASP A 658 -13.74 10.75 -25.77
C ASP A 658 -14.55 12.06 -25.81
N LEU A 659 -14.13 13.07 -25.04
CA LEU A 659 -14.79 14.38 -24.94
C LEU A 659 -15.05 15.00 -26.32
N SER A 660 -14.09 14.84 -27.24
CA SER A 660 -14.20 15.38 -28.60
C SER A 660 -15.36 14.76 -29.38
N LYS A 661 -15.74 13.50 -29.10
CA LYS A 661 -16.92 12.82 -29.69
C LYS A 661 -18.22 13.04 -28.92
N LEU A 662 -18.13 13.23 -27.60
CA LEU A 662 -19.30 13.55 -26.77
C LEU A 662 -19.88 14.91 -27.19
N VAL A 663 -19.04 15.95 -27.25
CA VAL A 663 -19.42 17.32 -27.68
C VAL A 663 -19.73 17.42 -29.18
N SER A 664 -19.12 16.57 -30.02
CA SER A 664 -19.34 16.58 -31.49
C SER A 664 -20.58 15.78 -31.93
N GLY A 665 -21.78 16.28 -31.63
CA GLY A 665 -23.01 15.82 -32.30
C GLY A 665 -23.07 16.23 -33.80
N PRO A 666 -23.89 15.56 -34.62
CA PRO A 666 -24.08 15.92 -36.03
C PRO A 666 -24.71 17.32 -36.21
N ASP A 667 -25.52 17.77 -35.25
CA ASP A 667 -26.21 19.06 -35.27
C ASP A 667 -25.39 20.23 -34.69
N CYS A 668 -24.13 20.01 -34.29
CA CYS A 668 -23.34 20.98 -33.50
C CYS A 668 -22.45 21.93 -34.32
N ALA A 669 -22.43 21.85 -35.64
CA ALA A 669 -21.51 22.63 -36.47
C ALA A 669 -21.95 24.10 -36.63
N HIS A 670 -21.06 25.05 -36.32
CA HIS A 670 -21.36 26.47 -36.49
C HIS A 670 -21.35 26.88 -37.98
N ALA A 671 -22.51 26.82 -38.63
CA ALA A 671 -22.67 27.18 -40.04
C ALA A 671 -22.70 28.70 -40.23
N LYS A 672 -21.60 29.29 -40.70
CA LYS A 672 -21.57 30.67 -41.22
C LYS A 672 -22.14 30.66 -42.65
N ARG A 673 -23.24 31.38 -42.89
CA ARG A 673 -23.83 31.47 -44.23
C ARG A 673 -23.38 32.77 -44.89
N HIS A 674 -22.78 32.70 -46.07
CA HIS A 674 -22.48 33.89 -46.88
C HIS A 674 -23.79 34.41 -47.48
N ILE A 675 -24.09 35.69 -47.29
CA ILE A 675 -25.28 36.33 -47.86
C ILE A 675 -24.80 37.30 -48.94
N ASN A 676 -24.92 36.87 -50.19
CA ASN A 676 -24.33 37.57 -51.35
C ASN A 676 -24.85 39.00 -51.53
N THR A 677 -26.07 39.31 -51.09
CA THR A 677 -26.66 40.67 -51.13
C THR A 677 -26.09 41.64 -50.09
N LEU A 678 -25.36 41.16 -49.08
CA LEU A 678 -24.75 41.97 -48.01
C LEU A 678 -23.21 41.91 -48.03
N ASN A 679 -22.64 41.10 -48.92
CA ASN A 679 -21.23 40.76 -49.05
C ASN A 679 -20.51 40.49 -47.71
N LYS A 680 -21.23 39.84 -46.78
CA LYS A 680 -20.79 39.54 -45.41
C LYS A 680 -21.23 38.12 -45.03
N THR A 681 -20.35 37.39 -44.34
CA THR A 681 -20.69 36.13 -43.67
C THR A 681 -21.48 36.44 -42.40
N VAL A 682 -22.68 35.90 -42.27
CA VAL A 682 -23.53 36.11 -41.08
C VAL A 682 -23.79 34.77 -40.39
N SER A 683 -23.64 34.73 -39.07
CA SER A 683 -24.04 33.58 -38.24
C SER A 683 -25.56 33.61 -37.98
N ALA A 684 -26.16 32.46 -37.69
CA ALA A 684 -27.59 32.40 -37.40
C ALA A 684 -27.92 33.13 -36.08
N LYS A 685 -29.04 33.87 -36.03
CA LYS A 685 -29.45 34.71 -34.87
C LYS A 685 -29.55 33.97 -33.54
N TYR A 686 -29.64 32.64 -33.54
CA TYR A 686 -29.73 31.79 -32.34
C TYR A 686 -28.37 31.34 -31.78
N CYS A 687 -27.26 31.62 -32.48
CA CYS A 687 -25.91 31.18 -32.11
C CYS A 687 -25.31 31.88 -30.87
N THR A 688 -26.01 32.83 -30.25
CA THR A 688 -25.57 33.56 -29.04
C THR A 688 -25.99 32.88 -27.74
N ILE A 689 -26.83 31.83 -27.79
CA ILE A 689 -27.44 31.19 -26.61
C ILE A 689 -26.57 30.06 -26.04
N PHE A 690 -25.71 29.43 -26.86
CA PHE A 690 -24.89 28.29 -26.48
C PHE A 690 -23.39 28.61 -26.63
N PRO A 691 -22.55 28.38 -25.59
CA PRO A 691 -21.11 28.58 -25.68
C PRO A 691 -20.51 27.85 -26.89
N SER A 692 -19.61 28.53 -27.61
CA SER A 692 -18.95 27.96 -28.79
C SER A 692 -17.49 27.63 -28.50
N VAL A 693 -17.10 26.37 -28.72
CA VAL A 693 -15.76 25.85 -28.45
C VAL A 693 -15.07 25.44 -29.75
N ASN A 694 -13.75 25.63 -29.83
CA ASN A 694 -12.94 25.18 -30.97
C ASN A 694 -12.42 23.76 -30.70
N ILE A 695 -12.94 22.77 -31.44
CA ILE A 695 -12.49 21.37 -31.33
C ILE A 695 -11.82 20.98 -32.65
N LYS A 696 -10.50 20.76 -32.61
CA LYS A 696 -9.67 20.36 -33.76
C LYS A 696 -9.86 21.28 -34.99
N GLY A 697 -9.82 22.60 -34.77
CA GLY A 697 -9.93 23.62 -35.81
C GLY A 697 -11.36 23.91 -36.28
N LYS A 698 -12.40 23.31 -35.69
CA LYS A 698 -13.80 23.57 -36.02
C LYS A 698 -14.55 24.13 -34.81
N VAL A 699 -15.15 25.30 -34.99
CA VAL A 699 -16.03 25.93 -33.99
C VAL A 699 -17.37 25.18 -33.93
N LYS A 700 -17.75 24.75 -32.73
CA LYS A 700 -18.98 24.01 -32.46
C LYS A 700 -19.69 24.56 -31.23
N HIS A 701 -21.01 24.44 -31.19
CA HIS A 701 -21.78 24.78 -29.99
C HIS A 701 -21.74 23.63 -28.98
N LEU A 702 -21.51 23.96 -27.71
CA LEU A 702 -21.47 23.03 -26.60
C LEU A 702 -22.90 22.67 -26.18
N GLN A 703 -23.27 21.39 -26.33
CA GLN A 703 -24.61 20.89 -25.98
C GLN A 703 -24.70 20.32 -24.55
N LEU A 704 -23.58 19.88 -23.98
CA LEU A 704 -23.52 19.33 -22.62
C LEU A 704 -23.84 20.42 -21.60
N GLN A 705 -24.70 20.11 -20.64
CA GLN A 705 -25.03 20.99 -19.52
C GLN A 705 -23.94 20.93 -18.44
N VAL A 706 -23.89 21.94 -17.56
CA VAL A 706 -22.91 22.02 -16.45
C VAL A 706 -22.91 20.76 -15.57
N HIS A 707 -24.08 20.15 -15.31
CA HIS A 707 -24.16 18.91 -14.54
C HIS A 707 -23.66 17.68 -15.32
N GLU A 708 -23.86 17.63 -16.64
CA GLU A 708 -23.34 16.56 -17.52
C GLU A 708 -21.81 16.67 -17.66
N LEU A 709 -21.23 17.88 -17.58
CA LEU A 709 -19.78 18.08 -17.49
C LEU A 709 -19.21 17.65 -16.13
N LEU A 710 -19.89 17.95 -15.02
CA LEU A 710 -19.49 17.47 -13.68
C LEU A 710 -19.54 15.94 -13.58
N GLU A 711 -20.58 15.33 -14.13
CA GLU A 711 -20.71 13.87 -14.23
C GLU A 711 -19.57 13.28 -15.09
N TYR A 712 -19.26 13.90 -16.24
CA TYR A 712 -18.13 13.51 -17.07
C TYR A 712 -16.76 13.61 -16.35
N GLU A 713 -16.50 14.70 -15.64
CA GLU A 713 -15.28 14.88 -14.83
C GLU A 713 -15.15 13.75 -13.79
N GLN A 714 -16.23 13.43 -13.07
CA GLN A 714 -16.23 12.34 -12.09
C GLN A 714 -15.92 10.96 -12.73
N GLN A 715 -16.47 10.67 -13.91
CA GLN A 715 -16.18 9.40 -14.60
C GLN A 715 -14.74 9.36 -15.14
N VAL A 716 -14.20 10.46 -15.65
CA VAL A 716 -12.80 10.55 -16.10
C VAL A 716 -11.84 10.42 -14.92
N GLU A 717 -12.10 11.09 -13.79
CA GLU A 717 -11.27 10.98 -12.57
C GLU A 717 -11.27 9.55 -12.01
N SER A 718 -12.42 8.85 -12.05
CA SER A 718 -12.50 7.43 -11.67
C SER A 718 -11.61 6.55 -12.56
N VAL A 719 -11.67 6.73 -13.89
CA VAL A 719 -10.83 5.99 -14.85
C VAL A 719 -9.35 6.37 -14.71
N LEU A 720 -9.04 7.65 -14.47
CA LEU A 720 -7.68 8.15 -14.25
C LEU A 720 -7.04 7.54 -13.00
N ARG A 721 -7.77 7.48 -11.88
CA ARG A 721 -7.34 6.74 -10.66
C ARG A 721 -7.07 5.26 -10.98
N ARG A 722 -7.86 4.64 -11.85
CA ARG A 722 -7.66 3.24 -12.25
C ARG A 722 -6.44 3.05 -13.16
N TYR A 723 -6.17 3.98 -14.09
CA TYR A 723 -4.96 3.98 -14.92
C TYR A 723 -3.71 4.17 -14.07
N LEU A 724 -3.74 5.10 -13.11
CA LEU A 724 -2.63 5.34 -12.18
C LEU A 724 -2.35 4.14 -11.27
N ARG A 725 -3.38 3.47 -10.74
CA ARG A 725 -3.21 2.18 -10.02
C ARG A 725 -2.55 1.10 -10.89
N ARG A 726 -2.91 1.03 -12.19
CA ARG A 726 -2.27 0.09 -13.12
C ARG A 726 -0.82 0.47 -13.42
N LEU A 727 -0.52 1.76 -13.50
CA LEU A 727 0.85 2.25 -13.67
C LEU A 727 1.71 1.91 -12.44
N GLN A 728 1.20 2.15 -11.23
CA GLN A 728 1.81 1.73 -9.97
C GLN A 728 2.04 0.20 -9.93
N TRP A 729 1.08 -0.59 -10.41
CA TRP A 729 1.22 -2.05 -10.50
C TRP A 729 2.32 -2.48 -11.49
N LEU A 730 2.53 -1.76 -12.59
CA LEU A 730 3.63 -2.01 -13.53
C LEU A 730 5.00 -1.57 -12.99
N LEU A 731 5.04 -0.55 -12.13
CA LEU A 731 6.26 -0.05 -11.49
C LEU A 731 6.62 -0.80 -10.20
N GLY A 732 5.71 -1.60 -9.65
CA GLY A 732 5.92 -2.38 -8.43
C GLY A 732 6.63 -3.73 -8.65
N ALA A 733 7.52 -4.08 -7.71
CA ALA A 733 8.23 -5.35 -7.63
C ALA A 733 8.92 -5.74 -8.96
N SER A 734 8.93 -7.03 -9.31
CA SER A 734 9.66 -7.56 -10.47
C SER A 734 9.24 -6.96 -11.83
N ARG A 735 8.04 -6.36 -11.92
CA ARG A 735 7.54 -5.72 -13.16
C ARG A 735 8.29 -4.45 -13.51
N ARG A 736 8.83 -3.76 -12.51
CA ARG A 736 9.71 -2.60 -12.69
C ARG A 736 10.88 -2.92 -13.60
N THR A 737 11.38 -4.16 -13.51
CA THR A 737 12.60 -4.62 -14.18
C THR A 737 12.30 -5.49 -15.40
N PHE A 738 11.42 -6.48 -15.28
CA PHE A 738 11.15 -7.43 -16.37
C PHE A 738 9.89 -7.13 -17.19
N GLY A 739 9.13 -6.10 -16.82
CA GLY A 739 7.76 -5.93 -17.28
C GLY A 739 6.82 -7.04 -16.80
N THR A 740 5.60 -7.09 -17.35
CA THR A 740 4.68 -8.21 -17.11
C THR A 740 5.03 -9.37 -18.05
N VAL A 741 5.34 -10.55 -17.51
CA VAL A 741 5.50 -11.81 -18.26
C VAL A 741 4.12 -12.41 -18.54
N VAL A 742 3.84 -12.75 -19.80
CA VAL A 742 2.50 -13.21 -20.25
C VAL A 742 2.55 -14.64 -20.84
N GLU A 743 3.73 -15.00 -21.35
CA GLU A 743 4.06 -16.27 -21.97
C GLU A 743 4.27 -17.39 -20.93
N LYS A 744 4.06 -18.66 -21.30
CA LYS A 744 4.00 -19.78 -20.34
C LYS A 744 5.27 -20.61 -20.25
N ARG A 745 6.12 -20.58 -21.28
CA ARG A 745 7.42 -21.25 -21.32
C ARG A 745 8.48 -20.22 -21.72
N VAL A 746 9.30 -19.79 -20.76
CA VAL A 746 10.21 -18.65 -20.94
C VAL A 746 11.66 -18.98 -20.61
N ILE A 747 12.59 -18.30 -21.28
CA ILE A 747 14.02 -18.33 -20.93
C ILE A 747 14.46 -16.90 -20.62
N VAL A 748 15.10 -16.70 -19.47
CA VAL A 748 15.72 -15.41 -19.11
C VAL A 748 17.22 -15.52 -19.36
N LEU A 749 17.72 -14.73 -20.29
CA LEU A 749 19.14 -14.52 -20.54
C LEU A 749 19.61 -13.34 -19.68
N VAL A 750 20.57 -13.60 -18.78
CA VAL A 750 21.08 -12.63 -17.81
C VAL A 750 22.53 -12.30 -18.11
N ASP A 751 22.80 -11.04 -18.42
CA ASP A 751 24.16 -10.54 -18.58
C ASP A 751 24.89 -10.54 -17.22
N THR A 752 26.08 -11.14 -17.20
CA THR A 752 26.99 -11.20 -16.06
C THR A 752 28.40 -10.72 -16.45
N SER A 753 28.50 -9.85 -17.46
CA SER A 753 29.75 -9.21 -17.86
C SER A 753 30.28 -8.22 -16.82
N GLY A 754 31.52 -7.75 -17.02
CA GLY A 754 32.20 -6.85 -16.07
C GLY A 754 31.57 -5.46 -15.90
N SER A 755 30.70 -5.00 -16.80
CA SER A 755 29.96 -3.74 -16.64
C SER A 755 28.87 -3.83 -15.58
N MET A 756 28.29 -5.03 -15.40
CA MET A 756 27.19 -5.29 -14.46
C MET A 756 27.62 -5.24 -12.98
N VAL A 757 28.91 -5.10 -12.66
CA VAL A 757 29.45 -5.15 -11.28
C VAL A 757 28.72 -4.20 -10.33
N THR A 758 28.42 -2.97 -10.75
CA THR A 758 27.76 -1.95 -9.91
C THR A 758 26.28 -2.19 -9.66
N HIS A 759 25.64 -3.09 -10.42
CA HIS A 759 24.19 -3.29 -10.37
C HIS A 759 23.78 -4.77 -10.18
N MET A 760 24.75 -5.69 -10.05
CA MET A 760 24.50 -7.13 -9.95
C MET A 760 23.68 -7.51 -8.71
N GLU A 761 23.93 -6.89 -7.55
CA GLU A 761 23.17 -7.22 -6.33
C GLU A 761 21.71 -6.77 -6.42
N ASP A 762 21.41 -5.65 -7.08
CA ASP A 762 20.03 -5.23 -7.34
C ASP A 762 19.36 -6.12 -8.38
N LEU A 763 20.08 -6.52 -9.42
CA LEU A 763 19.59 -7.51 -10.39
C LEU A 763 19.30 -8.87 -9.74
N LYS A 764 20.12 -9.33 -8.80
CA LYS A 764 19.84 -10.56 -8.01
C LYS A 764 18.54 -10.41 -7.23
N LYS A 765 18.33 -9.30 -6.51
CA LYS A 765 17.06 -9.00 -5.80
C LYS A 765 15.87 -9.06 -6.77
N ASP A 766 15.99 -8.40 -7.92
CA ASP A 766 14.95 -8.35 -8.95
C ASP A 766 14.65 -9.72 -9.60
N LEU A 767 15.67 -10.54 -9.86
CA LEU A 767 15.52 -11.91 -10.37
C LEU A 767 14.84 -12.84 -9.35
N VAL A 768 15.21 -12.73 -8.07
CA VAL A 768 14.52 -13.46 -6.98
C VAL A 768 13.06 -13.01 -6.91
N ALA A 769 12.79 -11.71 -7.02
CA ALA A 769 11.44 -11.19 -7.10
C ALA A 769 10.69 -11.75 -8.33
N LEU A 770 11.31 -11.82 -9.52
CA LEU A 770 10.69 -12.35 -10.74
C LEU A 770 10.22 -13.82 -10.58
N ILE A 771 11.08 -14.66 -9.99
CA ILE A 771 10.79 -16.08 -9.77
C ILE A 771 9.55 -16.26 -8.89
N TRP A 772 9.44 -15.51 -7.79
CA TRP A 772 8.33 -15.65 -6.84
C TRP A 772 7.08 -14.85 -7.22
N ASP A 773 7.24 -13.59 -7.63
CA ASP A 773 6.13 -12.72 -8.01
C ASP A 773 5.47 -13.19 -9.31
N GLN A 774 6.24 -13.46 -10.38
CA GLN A 774 5.63 -13.78 -11.69
C GLN A 774 5.67 -15.28 -12.00
N PHE A 775 6.82 -15.95 -11.95
CA PHE A 775 6.89 -17.34 -12.42
C PHE A 775 6.08 -18.30 -11.54
N LYS A 776 6.26 -18.21 -10.22
CA LYS A 776 5.52 -19.05 -9.27
C LYS A 776 4.03 -18.74 -9.24
N ARG A 777 3.63 -17.46 -9.15
CA ARG A 777 2.20 -17.09 -9.02
C ARG A 777 1.40 -17.42 -10.27
N GLU A 778 1.96 -17.17 -11.45
CA GLU A 778 1.25 -17.36 -12.73
C GLU A 778 1.46 -18.76 -13.34
N ASN A 779 2.16 -19.65 -12.63
CA ASN A 779 2.57 -20.99 -13.07
C ASN A 779 3.21 -20.97 -14.48
N ILE A 780 4.30 -20.20 -14.60
CA ILE A 780 5.12 -20.07 -15.81
C ILE A 780 6.32 -21.00 -15.66
N SER A 781 6.51 -21.90 -16.61
CA SER A 781 7.69 -22.75 -16.68
C SER A 781 8.87 -21.94 -17.22
N PHE A 782 10.03 -22.03 -16.57
CA PHE A 782 11.15 -21.15 -16.86
C PHE A 782 12.50 -21.86 -16.88
N ASN A 783 13.47 -21.23 -17.53
CA ASN A 783 14.90 -21.48 -17.32
C ASN A 783 15.63 -20.12 -17.23
N ILE A 784 16.78 -20.10 -16.56
CA ILE A 784 17.64 -18.91 -16.46
C ILE A 784 19.01 -19.31 -17.00
N VAL A 785 19.56 -18.49 -17.88
CA VAL A 785 20.87 -18.70 -18.50
C VAL A 785 21.68 -17.45 -18.25
N ARG A 786 22.82 -17.58 -17.56
CA ARG A 786 23.76 -16.47 -17.40
C ARG A 786 24.70 -16.49 -18.61
N PHE A 787 25.12 -15.32 -19.05
CA PHE A 787 26.13 -15.20 -20.10
C PHE A 787 27.13 -14.09 -19.75
N SER A 788 28.39 -14.30 -20.13
CA SER A 788 29.40 -13.24 -20.15
C SER A 788 30.48 -13.56 -21.20
N ALA A 789 31.62 -14.12 -20.78
CA ALA A 789 32.56 -14.80 -21.69
C ALA A 789 32.09 -16.24 -21.97
N ASP A 790 31.51 -16.89 -20.97
CA ASP A 790 30.92 -18.24 -21.04
C ASP A 790 29.39 -18.18 -20.96
N ILE A 791 28.72 -19.27 -21.33
CA ILE A 791 27.26 -19.43 -21.21
C ILE A 791 26.96 -20.59 -20.29
N GLU A 792 26.16 -20.33 -19.26
CA GLU A 792 25.82 -21.30 -18.23
C GLU A 792 24.31 -21.32 -18.02
N PRO A 793 23.60 -22.37 -18.50
CA PRO A 793 22.19 -22.57 -18.21
C PRO A 793 22.01 -23.25 -16.83
N TRP A 794 21.12 -22.72 -15.99
CA TRP A 794 20.79 -23.30 -14.67
C TRP A 794 20.29 -24.75 -14.79
N ARG A 795 19.46 -25.01 -15.80
CA ARG A 795 18.92 -26.34 -16.15
C ARG A 795 19.10 -26.60 -17.63
N PRO A 796 19.23 -27.87 -18.08
CA PRO A 796 19.34 -28.20 -19.50
C PRO A 796 18.06 -27.86 -20.30
N HIS A 797 16.91 -27.80 -19.63
CA HIS A 797 15.60 -27.54 -20.23
C HIS A 797 14.74 -26.64 -19.33
N ILE A 798 13.68 -26.07 -19.91
CA ILE A 798 12.64 -25.33 -19.17
C ILE A 798 11.96 -26.25 -18.15
N VAL A 799 11.83 -25.80 -16.90
CA VAL A 799 11.22 -26.56 -15.80
C VAL A 799 9.99 -25.86 -15.22
N GLU A 800 9.06 -26.63 -14.64
CA GLU A 800 7.89 -26.09 -13.94
C GLU A 800 8.28 -25.35 -12.64
N PRO A 801 7.54 -24.30 -12.24
CA PRO A 801 7.84 -23.50 -11.04
C PRO A 801 7.35 -24.20 -9.76
N THR A 802 7.90 -25.39 -9.47
CA THR A 802 7.72 -26.06 -8.18
C THR A 802 8.49 -25.31 -7.09
N ASP A 803 8.09 -25.43 -5.82
CA ASP A 803 8.78 -24.74 -4.72
C ASP A 803 10.26 -25.15 -4.63
N ALA A 804 10.58 -26.41 -4.93
CA ALA A 804 11.95 -26.90 -5.00
C ALA A 804 12.74 -26.21 -6.13
N ASN A 805 12.17 -26.16 -7.33
CA ASN A 805 12.79 -25.53 -8.50
C ASN A 805 12.98 -24.02 -8.30
N CYS A 806 12.00 -23.31 -7.74
CA CYS A 806 12.11 -21.88 -7.43
C CYS A 806 13.22 -21.60 -6.40
N ASN A 807 13.28 -22.35 -5.29
CA ASN A 807 14.35 -22.19 -4.29
C ASN A 807 15.74 -22.55 -4.84
N ASP A 808 15.81 -23.48 -5.79
CA ASP A 808 17.06 -23.89 -6.42
C ASP A 808 17.57 -22.87 -7.44
N ALA A 809 16.68 -22.32 -8.27
CA ALA A 809 16.97 -21.19 -9.15
C ALA A 809 17.46 -19.96 -8.36
N VAL A 810 16.81 -19.66 -7.22
CA VAL A 810 17.22 -18.57 -6.32
C VAL A 810 18.64 -18.80 -5.79
N ARG A 811 18.96 -20.02 -5.32
CA ARG A 811 20.32 -20.36 -4.85
C ARG A 811 21.38 -20.20 -5.95
N TRP A 812 21.06 -20.53 -7.20
CA TRP A 812 21.98 -20.36 -8.33
C TRP A 812 22.12 -18.89 -8.78
N VAL A 813 21.03 -18.11 -8.78
CA VAL A 813 21.08 -16.65 -9.03
C VAL A 813 21.95 -15.93 -7.98
N SER A 814 21.86 -16.32 -6.70
CA SER A 814 22.71 -15.75 -5.65
C SER A 814 24.21 -15.97 -5.89
N SER A 815 24.62 -17.03 -6.60
CA SER A 815 26.02 -17.30 -6.90
C SER A 815 26.57 -16.53 -8.11
N PHE A 816 25.80 -15.66 -8.77
CA PHE A 816 26.31 -14.87 -9.90
C PHE A 816 27.47 -13.95 -9.48
N VAL A 817 28.58 -14.07 -10.20
CA VAL A 817 29.75 -13.20 -10.11
C VAL A 817 29.92 -12.50 -11.46
N PRO A 818 29.88 -11.16 -11.51
CA PRO A 818 30.05 -10.41 -12.75
C PRO A 818 31.53 -10.42 -13.18
N ALA A 819 31.81 -11.01 -14.35
CA ALA A 819 33.16 -11.17 -14.89
C ALA A 819 33.13 -11.46 -16.40
N GLY A 820 34.12 -10.94 -17.14
CA GLY A 820 34.30 -11.19 -18.57
C GLY A 820 33.56 -10.22 -19.50
N ASN A 821 33.56 -10.54 -20.80
CA ASN A 821 32.93 -9.77 -21.87
C ASN A 821 31.44 -10.16 -22.03
N THR A 822 30.81 -9.88 -23.18
CA THR A 822 29.35 -9.98 -23.38
C THR A 822 28.96 -10.77 -24.64
N CYS A 823 28.85 -12.10 -24.56
CA CYS A 823 28.58 -13.01 -25.70
C CYS A 823 27.08 -13.08 -26.13
N THR A 824 26.44 -11.95 -26.38
CA THR A 824 24.98 -11.85 -26.62
C THR A 824 24.46 -12.77 -27.73
N LEU A 825 25.22 -12.96 -28.82
CA LEU A 825 24.81 -13.77 -29.97
C LEU A 825 24.75 -15.26 -29.65
N GLU A 826 25.74 -15.74 -28.92
CA GLU A 826 25.83 -17.14 -28.50
C GLU A 826 24.77 -17.44 -27.43
N ALA A 827 24.54 -16.52 -26.48
CA ALA A 827 23.49 -16.64 -25.48
C ALA A 827 22.08 -16.73 -26.09
N LEU A 828 21.79 -15.91 -27.10
CA LEU A 828 20.55 -16.01 -27.87
C LEU A 828 20.47 -17.36 -28.61
N SER A 829 21.57 -17.81 -29.22
CA SER A 829 21.62 -19.09 -29.94
C SER A 829 21.38 -20.29 -29.03
N GLU A 830 21.86 -20.25 -27.79
CA GLU A 830 21.57 -21.25 -26.75
C GLU A 830 20.08 -21.25 -26.38
N ALA A 831 19.48 -20.09 -26.11
CA ALA A 831 18.04 -19.99 -25.84
C ALA A 831 17.17 -20.46 -27.01
N PHE A 832 17.62 -20.25 -28.26
CA PHE A 832 16.96 -20.77 -29.46
C PHE A 832 17.19 -22.29 -29.70
N ARG A 833 18.07 -22.96 -28.94
CA ARG A 833 18.20 -24.44 -28.99
C ARG A 833 17.00 -25.13 -28.35
N GLU A 834 16.41 -24.52 -27.32
CA GLU A 834 15.20 -25.03 -26.69
C GLU A 834 14.02 -24.96 -27.67
N LYS A 835 13.34 -26.09 -27.90
CA LYS A 835 12.29 -26.22 -28.92
C LYS A 835 10.95 -25.69 -28.43
N ASP A 836 10.72 -25.75 -27.14
CA ASP A 836 9.44 -25.45 -26.49
C ASP A 836 9.38 -24.07 -25.79
N VAL A 837 10.30 -23.16 -26.11
CA VAL A 837 10.26 -21.77 -25.62
C VAL A 837 9.22 -20.93 -26.38
N ASP A 838 8.34 -20.23 -25.63
CA ASP A 838 7.37 -19.27 -26.17
C ASP A 838 7.99 -17.86 -26.30
N ALA A 839 8.83 -17.47 -25.33
CA ALA A 839 9.53 -16.20 -25.30
C ALA A 839 10.90 -16.25 -24.60
N ILE A 840 11.83 -15.44 -25.10
CA ILE A 840 13.15 -15.20 -24.56
C ILE A 840 13.19 -13.78 -24.01
N TYR A 841 13.71 -13.61 -22.80
CA TYR A 841 13.90 -12.32 -22.12
C TYR A 841 15.40 -12.04 -22.01
N LEU A 842 15.91 -11.13 -22.83
CA LEU A 842 17.31 -10.70 -22.80
C LEU A 842 17.46 -9.48 -21.90
N LEU A 843 18.22 -9.59 -20.82
CA LEU A 843 18.61 -8.47 -19.95
C LEU A 843 20.11 -8.20 -20.10
N THR A 844 20.47 -6.95 -20.39
CA THR A 844 21.86 -6.48 -20.54
C THR A 844 21.95 -4.97 -20.26
N ASP A 845 23.13 -4.51 -19.83
CA ASP A 845 23.48 -3.09 -19.68
C ASP A 845 24.30 -2.54 -20.86
N GLY A 846 24.60 -3.38 -21.88
CA GLY A 846 25.63 -3.11 -22.86
C GLY A 846 25.25 -3.39 -24.33
N LYS A 847 26.26 -3.31 -25.19
CA LYS A 847 26.18 -3.68 -26.61
C LYS A 847 26.56 -5.15 -26.78
N PRO A 848 26.08 -5.83 -27.84
CA PRO A 848 26.64 -7.10 -28.24
C PRO A 848 28.12 -6.93 -28.61
N ASP A 849 28.91 -7.95 -28.29
CA ASP A 849 30.29 -8.15 -28.74
C ASP A 849 30.42 -8.24 -30.28
N SER A 850 29.41 -8.85 -30.90
CA SER A 850 29.27 -9.05 -32.33
C SER A 850 28.60 -7.85 -33.00
N SER A 851 28.88 -7.63 -34.29
CA SER A 851 28.20 -6.56 -35.04
C SER A 851 26.67 -6.76 -35.01
N THR A 852 25.94 -5.69 -34.71
CA THR A 852 24.47 -5.72 -34.58
C THR A 852 23.78 -6.32 -35.80
N SER A 853 24.32 -6.05 -37.00
CA SER A 853 23.87 -6.61 -38.27
C SER A 853 24.04 -8.13 -38.38
N LYS A 854 25.10 -8.71 -37.79
CA LYS A 854 25.30 -10.17 -37.71
C LYS A 854 24.21 -10.78 -36.81
N VAL A 855 23.99 -10.19 -35.63
CA VAL A 855 22.97 -10.64 -34.68
C VAL A 855 21.58 -10.60 -35.31
N PHE A 856 21.18 -9.48 -35.94
CA PHE A 856 19.88 -9.39 -36.61
C PHE A 856 19.71 -10.47 -37.69
N ARG A 857 20.73 -10.71 -38.52
CA ARG A 857 20.66 -11.70 -39.61
C ARG A 857 20.48 -13.12 -39.08
N GLU A 858 21.26 -13.53 -38.08
CA GLU A 858 21.23 -14.89 -37.55
C GLU A 858 19.94 -15.15 -36.75
N ILE A 859 19.51 -14.20 -35.91
CA ILE A 859 18.25 -14.31 -35.19
C ILE A 859 17.04 -14.27 -36.14
N ALA A 860 17.07 -13.46 -37.20
CA ALA A 860 16.01 -13.49 -38.22
C ALA A 860 15.93 -14.85 -38.92
N GLN A 861 17.07 -15.45 -39.30
CA GLN A 861 17.11 -16.78 -39.93
C GLN A 861 16.52 -17.87 -39.01
N VAL A 862 16.94 -17.93 -37.76
CA VAL A 862 16.47 -18.94 -36.78
C VAL A 862 14.99 -18.72 -36.40
N ASN A 863 14.54 -17.47 -36.29
CA ASN A 863 13.20 -17.15 -35.81
C ASN A 863 12.13 -17.04 -36.91
N THR A 864 12.50 -17.06 -38.21
CA THR A 864 11.56 -16.94 -39.34
C THR A 864 10.43 -17.97 -39.29
N VAL A 865 10.73 -19.22 -38.93
CA VAL A 865 9.74 -20.32 -38.87
C VAL A 865 9.11 -20.45 -37.47
N ARG A 866 9.88 -20.18 -36.41
CA ARG A 866 9.45 -20.45 -35.03
C ARG A 866 8.55 -19.37 -34.43
N GLY A 867 8.78 -18.10 -34.75
CA GLY A 867 7.97 -16.99 -34.24
C GLY A 867 8.06 -16.77 -32.71
N VAL A 868 9.15 -17.19 -32.07
CA VAL A 868 9.45 -16.97 -30.64
C VAL A 868 9.57 -15.47 -30.40
N LYS A 869 8.98 -14.97 -29.30
CA LYS A 869 9.13 -13.55 -28.95
C LYS A 869 10.46 -13.30 -28.25
N VAL A 870 11.18 -12.26 -28.64
CA VAL A 870 12.38 -11.80 -27.90
C VAL A 870 12.06 -10.47 -27.22
N HIS A 871 11.85 -10.50 -25.91
CA HIS A 871 11.73 -9.31 -25.07
C HIS A 871 13.13 -8.84 -24.67
N THR A 872 13.37 -7.54 -24.69
CA THR A 872 14.69 -6.95 -24.38
C THR A 872 14.57 -5.94 -23.28
N ILE A 873 15.40 -6.09 -22.25
CA ILE A 873 15.47 -5.26 -21.05
C ILE A 873 16.83 -4.56 -21.04
N SER A 874 16.81 -3.25 -21.20
CA SER A 874 17.95 -2.38 -20.96
C SER A 874 18.05 -2.06 -19.48
N PHE A 875 19.11 -2.54 -18.83
CA PHE A 875 19.30 -2.41 -17.38
C PHE A 875 20.32 -1.31 -17.07
N ASN A 876 19.85 -0.14 -16.63
CA ASN A 876 20.68 1.04 -16.32
C ASN A 876 21.62 1.53 -17.45
N CYS A 877 21.37 1.14 -18.71
CA CYS A 877 22.20 1.52 -19.83
C CYS A 877 21.93 2.97 -20.31
N ASN A 878 22.99 3.77 -20.39
CA ASN A 878 22.96 5.14 -20.90
C ASN A 878 23.35 5.26 -22.38
N ASP A 879 23.78 4.17 -23.03
CA ASP A 879 24.18 4.19 -24.44
C ASP A 879 22.96 4.06 -25.37
N GLU A 880 22.60 5.15 -26.06
CA GLU A 880 21.43 5.17 -26.95
C GLU A 880 21.57 4.21 -28.16
N SER A 881 22.79 3.85 -28.57
CA SER A 881 22.99 2.88 -29.64
C SER A 881 22.80 1.43 -29.18
N ALA A 882 23.11 1.12 -27.91
CA ALA A 882 22.73 -0.15 -27.28
C ALA A 882 21.20 -0.24 -27.12
N ASN A 883 20.58 0.82 -26.59
CA ASN A 883 19.13 0.92 -26.44
C ASN A 883 18.40 0.81 -27.78
N THR A 884 18.91 1.44 -28.84
CA THR A 884 18.38 1.34 -30.20
C THR A 884 18.50 -0.08 -30.76
N PHE A 885 19.62 -0.78 -30.53
CA PHE A 885 19.80 -2.18 -30.91
C PHE A 885 18.76 -3.09 -30.24
N LEU A 886 18.60 -2.98 -28.91
CA LEU A 886 17.62 -3.77 -28.15
C LEU A 886 16.18 -3.50 -28.61
N ARG A 887 15.84 -2.23 -28.82
CA ARG A 887 14.54 -1.77 -29.34
C ARG A 887 14.24 -2.32 -30.75
N GLN A 888 15.26 -2.43 -31.61
CA GLN A 888 15.15 -3.06 -32.93
C GLN A 888 15.04 -4.59 -32.85
N LEU A 889 15.80 -5.24 -31.96
CA LEU A 889 15.81 -6.70 -31.78
C LEU A 889 14.44 -7.21 -31.31
N SER A 890 13.86 -6.55 -30.31
CA SER A 890 12.52 -6.86 -29.81
C SER A 890 11.44 -6.57 -30.86
N ALA A 891 11.51 -5.46 -31.59
CA ALA A 891 10.58 -5.16 -32.67
C ALA A 891 10.62 -6.21 -33.79
N MET A 892 11.81 -6.62 -34.23
CA MET A 892 12.01 -7.67 -35.26
C MET A 892 11.39 -9.01 -34.82
N CYS A 893 11.57 -9.38 -33.55
CA CYS A 893 11.07 -10.63 -32.99
C CYS A 893 9.65 -10.54 -32.38
N ARG A 894 8.88 -9.48 -32.67
CA ARG A 894 7.51 -9.26 -32.13
C ARG A 894 7.43 -9.29 -30.58
N GLY A 895 8.53 -8.98 -29.92
CA GLY A 895 8.62 -8.85 -28.47
C GLY A 895 8.25 -7.45 -27.99
N ARG A 896 8.91 -7.01 -26.92
CA ARG A 896 8.71 -5.71 -26.26
C ARG A 896 10.05 -5.16 -25.79
N TYR A 897 10.21 -3.85 -25.85
CA TYR A 897 11.34 -3.15 -25.25
C TYR A 897 10.97 -2.62 -23.87
N HIS A 898 11.86 -2.81 -22.90
CA HIS A 898 11.77 -2.25 -21.56
C HIS A 898 13.11 -1.61 -21.18
N ARG A 899 13.09 -0.43 -20.55
CA ARG A 899 14.28 0.28 -20.09
C ARG A 899 14.13 0.65 -18.61
N ILE A 900 15.19 0.46 -17.85
CA ILE A 900 15.28 0.82 -16.44
C ILE A 900 16.38 1.86 -16.28
N PHE A 901 16.15 2.85 -15.43
CA PHE A 901 17.11 3.89 -15.12
C PHE A 901 17.07 4.20 -13.63
N ALA A 902 18.23 4.14 -12.97
CA ALA A 902 18.38 4.50 -11.56
C ALA A 902 18.07 6.00 -11.35
N GLY A 903 17.09 6.30 -10.50
CA GLY A 903 16.62 7.68 -10.25
C GLY A 903 15.24 8.03 -10.85
N MET A 904 14.49 7.06 -11.41
CA MET A 904 13.11 7.30 -11.82
C MET A 904 12.13 7.31 -10.63
N ASP A 905 11.76 8.50 -10.16
CA ASP A 905 10.70 8.79 -9.18
C ASP A 905 9.26 8.51 -9.71
N GLY A 906 9.09 7.48 -10.54
CA GLY A 906 7.81 7.12 -11.15
C GLY A 906 6.73 6.82 -10.12
N ASP A 907 7.05 5.99 -9.11
CA ASP A 907 6.12 5.64 -8.03
C ASP A 907 5.74 6.85 -7.17
N LEU A 908 6.70 7.71 -6.83
CA LEU A 908 6.45 8.92 -6.05
C LEU A 908 5.60 9.94 -6.83
N ALA A 909 5.79 10.06 -8.16
CA ALA A 909 4.92 10.86 -9.01
C ALA A 909 3.48 10.29 -9.08
N VAL A 910 3.33 8.96 -9.17
CA VAL A 910 2.02 8.29 -9.19
C VAL A 910 1.31 8.40 -7.83
N HIS A 911 2.02 8.26 -6.71
CA HIS A 911 1.48 8.43 -5.36
C HIS A 911 0.89 9.84 -5.17
N ARG A 912 1.68 10.87 -5.49
CA ARG A 912 1.23 12.28 -5.42
C ARG A 912 0.01 12.55 -6.31
N LEU A 913 -0.06 11.95 -7.51
CA LEU A 913 -1.24 12.06 -8.38
C LEU A 913 -2.48 11.39 -7.78
N LEU A 914 -2.34 10.23 -7.11
CA LEU A 914 -3.45 9.53 -6.46
C LEU A 914 -3.96 10.24 -5.21
N GLU A 915 -3.07 10.88 -4.44
CA GLU A 915 -3.42 11.72 -3.28
C GLU A 915 -4.03 13.05 -3.69
N SER A 916 -3.64 13.59 -4.85
CA SER A 916 -4.28 14.78 -5.40
C SER A 916 -5.77 14.52 -5.73
N ASP A 917 -6.60 15.55 -5.54
CA ASP A 917 -7.96 15.60 -6.10
C ASP A 917 -7.95 15.92 -7.62
N PHE A 918 -6.83 15.70 -8.32
CA PHE A 918 -6.57 16.14 -9.69
C PHE A 918 -6.92 17.62 -9.95
N LYS A 919 -6.87 18.48 -8.92
CA LYS A 919 -7.26 19.90 -9.00
C LYS A 919 -6.34 20.66 -9.96
N ASP A 920 -5.04 20.44 -9.80
CA ASP A 920 -4.03 20.82 -10.77
C ASP A 920 -4.01 19.79 -11.91
N THR A 921 -4.23 20.24 -13.15
CA THR A 921 -4.20 19.36 -14.33
C THR A 921 -2.81 19.19 -14.91
N ASP A 922 -1.86 20.02 -14.49
CA ASP A 922 -0.54 20.19 -15.13
C ASP A 922 0.55 19.56 -14.23
N TYR A 923 0.39 19.61 -12.91
CA TYR A 923 1.32 19.01 -11.93
C TYR A 923 0.75 17.86 -11.08
N PRO A 924 1.60 16.91 -10.64
CA PRO A 924 2.97 16.70 -11.09
C PRO A 924 3.02 16.10 -12.51
N VAL A 925 4.14 16.32 -13.20
CA VAL A 925 4.40 15.72 -14.51
C VAL A 925 4.94 14.30 -14.30
N LEU A 926 4.42 13.32 -15.05
CA LEU A 926 4.97 11.96 -15.05
C LEU A 926 6.31 11.94 -15.80
N PRO A 927 7.33 11.18 -15.35
CA PRO A 927 8.58 11.06 -16.09
C PRO A 927 8.35 10.38 -17.45
N THR A 928 9.20 10.66 -18.43
CA THR A 928 9.14 10.04 -19.75
C THR A 928 9.59 8.58 -19.69
N PHE A 929 8.64 7.65 -19.77
CA PHE A 929 8.94 6.22 -19.80
C PHE A 929 9.26 5.74 -21.22
N GLU A 930 10.40 5.06 -21.40
CA GLU A 930 10.79 4.47 -22.69
C GLU A 930 10.27 3.05 -22.92
N SER A 931 9.89 2.33 -21.87
CA SER A 931 9.32 0.98 -21.99
C SER A 931 7.97 0.98 -22.70
N ASP A 932 7.73 0.03 -23.61
CA ASP A 932 6.53 0.00 -24.45
C ASP A 932 5.22 -0.04 -23.64
N ASP A 933 5.14 -0.88 -22.60
CA ASP A 933 3.93 -1.03 -21.80
C ASP A 933 3.66 0.20 -20.88
N LEU A 934 4.71 0.90 -20.45
CA LEU A 934 4.58 2.11 -19.63
C LEU A 934 4.21 3.32 -20.51
N ARG A 935 4.92 3.52 -21.62
CA ARG A 935 4.71 4.60 -22.60
C ARG A 935 3.30 4.61 -23.18
N LEU A 936 2.73 3.44 -23.48
CA LEU A 936 1.34 3.34 -23.95
C LEU A 936 0.33 3.76 -22.87
N LEU A 937 0.59 3.45 -21.61
CA LEU A 937 -0.30 3.78 -20.50
C LEU A 937 -0.18 5.26 -20.09
N THR A 938 1.02 5.83 -20.09
CA THR A 938 1.21 7.27 -19.78
C THR A 938 0.62 8.17 -20.85
N ALA A 939 0.73 7.82 -22.14
CA ALA A 939 0.07 8.56 -23.21
C ALA A 939 -1.48 8.61 -23.04
N GLU A 940 -2.10 7.51 -22.59
CA GLU A 940 -3.54 7.49 -22.30
C GLU A 940 -3.89 8.28 -21.02
N ILE A 941 -3.00 8.28 -20.01
CA ILE A 941 -3.12 9.10 -18.79
C ILE A 941 -3.03 10.61 -19.13
N GLU A 942 -2.07 11.02 -19.94
CA GLU A 942 -1.94 12.39 -20.44
C GLU A 942 -3.16 12.82 -21.25
N GLN A 943 -3.68 11.92 -22.10
CA GLN A 943 -4.91 12.17 -22.84
C GLN A 943 -6.13 12.33 -21.91
N ALA A 944 -6.22 11.54 -20.82
CA ALA A 944 -7.27 11.69 -19.81
C ALA A 944 -7.17 13.03 -19.07
N ARG A 945 -5.96 13.43 -18.61
CA ARG A 945 -5.70 14.74 -17.99
C ARG A 945 -6.06 15.89 -18.92
N HIS A 946 -5.69 15.79 -20.20
CA HIS A 946 -6.02 16.80 -21.21
C HIS A 946 -7.54 16.93 -21.43
N PHE A 947 -8.28 15.82 -21.47
CA PHE A 947 -9.75 15.88 -21.53
C PHE A 947 -10.39 16.43 -20.25
N LEU A 948 -9.81 16.16 -19.07
CA LEU A 948 -10.26 16.75 -17.81
C LEU A 948 -10.08 18.28 -17.80
N ALA A 949 -8.91 18.76 -18.21
CA ALA A 949 -8.63 20.19 -18.38
C ALA A 949 -9.57 20.86 -19.39
N GLN A 950 -9.82 20.22 -20.54
CA GLN A 950 -10.79 20.70 -21.53
C GLN A 950 -12.22 20.78 -20.96
N SER A 951 -12.67 19.79 -20.18
CA SER A 951 -14.00 19.81 -19.56
C SER A 951 -14.15 20.98 -18.59
N ARG A 952 -13.13 21.24 -17.77
CA ARG A 952 -13.13 22.34 -16.80
C ARG A 952 -13.14 23.71 -17.50
N SER A 953 -12.35 23.88 -18.56
CA SER A 953 -12.41 25.07 -19.42
C SER A 953 -13.79 25.24 -20.08
N PHE A 954 -14.43 24.15 -20.54
CA PHE A 954 -15.79 24.20 -21.08
C PHE A 954 -16.84 24.59 -20.02
N ARG A 955 -16.63 24.21 -18.75
CA ARG A 955 -17.48 24.60 -17.62
C ARG A 955 -17.40 26.10 -17.31
N GLU A 956 -16.20 26.68 -17.35
CA GLU A 956 -15.98 28.11 -17.10
C GLU A 956 -16.69 29.02 -18.13
N LEU A 957 -16.83 28.55 -19.37
CA LEU A 957 -17.56 29.26 -20.42
C LEU A 957 -19.07 29.44 -20.12
N PHE A 958 -19.67 28.62 -19.24
CA PHE A 958 -21.04 28.83 -18.78
C PHE A 958 -21.15 29.91 -17.70
N GLY A 959 -20.07 30.20 -16.96
CA GLY A 959 -20.02 31.28 -15.96
C GLY A 959 -19.94 32.67 -16.60
N THR A 960 -19.38 32.77 -17.79
CA THR A 960 -19.20 34.03 -18.54
C THR A 960 -20.38 34.37 -19.47
N THR A 961 -21.25 33.42 -19.81
CA THR A 961 -22.52 33.69 -20.48
C THR A 961 -23.54 34.32 -19.53
N ALA A 962 -23.54 35.65 -19.44
CA ALA A 962 -24.45 36.41 -18.59
C ALA A 962 -25.94 36.05 -18.83
N LYS A 963 -26.70 35.90 -17.73
CA LYS A 963 -28.15 35.65 -17.76
C LYS A 963 -28.85 36.79 -18.53
N PRO A 964 -29.80 36.50 -19.46
CA PRO A 964 -30.49 37.55 -20.23
C PRO A 964 -31.22 38.60 -19.38
N HIS A 965 -31.62 38.26 -18.15
CA HIS A 965 -32.51 39.06 -17.31
C HIS A 965 -31.85 40.13 -16.41
N GLU A 966 -30.52 40.28 -16.41
CA GLU A 966 -29.86 41.29 -15.57
C GLU A 966 -29.48 42.59 -16.31
N LYS A 967 -29.64 42.65 -17.65
CA LYS A 967 -29.34 43.86 -18.43
C LYS A 967 -30.32 45.02 -18.26
N ASP A 968 -31.55 44.77 -17.81
CA ASP A 968 -32.55 45.83 -17.66
C ASP A 968 -32.47 46.60 -16.32
N LYS A 969 -31.90 45.99 -15.26
CA LYS A 969 -31.72 46.69 -13.97
C LYS A 969 -30.71 47.84 -14.06
N SER A 970 -29.59 47.64 -14.73
CA SER A 970 -28.55 48.69 -14.88
C SER A 970 -28.97 49.88 -15.75
N ARG A 971 -30.13 49.81 -16.42
CA ARG A 971 -30.67 50.93 -17.20
C ARG A 971 -31.58 51.84 -16.37
N TYR A 972 -32.30 51.30 -15.38
CA TYR A 972 -33.12 52.09 -14.46
C TYR A 972 -32.27 52.87 -13.44
N GLU A 973 -31.22 52.28 -12.89
CA GLU A 973 -30.34 52.95 -11.90
C GLU A 973 -29.56 54.13 -12.49
N ARG A 974 -29.21 54.09 -13.79
CA ARG A 974 -28.56 55.21 -14.50
C ARG A 974 -29.48 56.39 -14.78
N ILE A 975 -30.79 56.17 -14.90
CA ILE A 975 -31.77 57.25 -15.10
C ILE A 975 -32.05 57.95 -13.75
N ALA A 976 -32.15 57.19 -12.66
CA ALA A 976 -32.34 57.75 -11.31
C ALA A 976 -31.17 58.65 -10.86
N THR A 977 -29.93 58.26 -11.16
CA THR A 977 -28.72 59.01 -10.76
C THR A 977 -28.43 60.26 -11.61
N THR A 978 -29.04 60.38 -12.79
CA THR A 978 -28.90 61.59 -13.62
C THR A 978 -29.85 62.70 -13.14
N ASN A 979 -31.09 62.36 -12.76
CA ASN A 979 -32.07 63.36 -12.32
C ASN A 979 -31.76 63.99 -10.94
N GLN A 980 -31.01 63.29 -10.06
CA GLN A 980 -30.56 63.89 -8.78
C GLN A 980 -29.39 64.88 -8.92
N LYS A 981 -28.70 64.94 -10.07
CA LYS A 981 -27.62 65.91 -10.32
C LYS A 981 -28.06 67.20 -11.01
N LEU A 982 -29.31 67.28 -11.48
CA LEU A 982 -29.88 68.46 -12.17
C LEU A 982 -30.84 69.29 -11.27
N GLN A 983 -30.80 69.08 -9.95
CA GLN A 983 -31.51 69.91 -8.95
C GLN A 983 -30.56 70.50 -7.88
N LYS A 984 -29.24 70.53 -8.15
CA LYS A 984 -28.22 71.17 -7.30
C LYS A 984 -27.19 72.00 -8.08
N THR A 985 -27.60 72.48 -9.25
CA THR A 985 -27.02 73.54 -10.08
C THR A 985 -28.17 74.25 -10.76
#